data_AF-A0A915U6Q8-F1
#
_entry.id   AF-A0A915U6Q8-F1
#
_cell.length_a   1.000
_cell.length_b   1.000
_cell.length_c   1.000
_cell.angle_alpha   90.00
_cell.angle_beta   90.00
_cell.angle_gamma   90.00
#
_symmetry.space_group_name_H-M   'P 1'
#
loop_
_entity.id
_entity.type
_entity.pdbx_description
1 polymer ?
#
loop_
_entity_poly.entity_id
_entity_poly.type
_entity_poly.pdbx_seq_one_letter_code
_entity_poly.pdbx_strand_id
1 'polypeptide(L)'
;MGVEAGRVNGWVLIQGQRAPGRPVRLRVTVPGEGTTLAEGLSLPDGQFALVVPPAAERPAVVQLEAVDRSGEVLARLETRGDRAVVLPLERRPPNEEDTPPLLTDAVTALATQVAQLEQAGELPTGAQQWLAAAVGRLSWLGALVEPARRAMLGDQSAAVVVREALGAWARETPCTDASADEVPGEQEEPRRDDVSVVAETLISADAVGTLMASILSVGRSLDEQVELAEGLGAALSVRTTLEALARAASLGDVPVMSVMMGAPGPMPLGMPGLGLPGGGLPGGGLPGGGFPGGGFPGAPGGLGGRPKGPSIVRVHPTVADVVERFRSADMFPPSDKQRCLIFAVTEVARLQASFPDYRITALSPADACPGQELTITGVHFGTHGSVVFPGTAAPITSAAAIEWTDTRIRVTIPSGAAPGLITLSILEASFMRCGQVFTVFRRGASDDAFAGGTAAVTAFRLDGSKDPQRVEPGAVVSISCDVTVHPTTRTRVFVTRDGTTLADFGTLVGGGHRQHDFTAPVVTQPATCIVHLLVGGPCGEVDHLQTITVAARPRLGVAHLEVTQGVQDAAHTVQLVEGRTTGVRAYLTSGLGAFTYTGVPGEVAGVTGTLQVERGGVVVASIAPAGPVTINAGFADVDRSGTAHALLFVVPGALMSGDVTMRVTARAPGLPGFGADTPSASGSRVVRARPAGTLTVIQLRMGLTNPAHPTPAPSDADWKFSAVGTQDRYPLGDTDLWVAVPATGDLLSTDHFLGKKGGWEDALDDLDDYADRYNEFTFIFACTVPSGAFALNGISHAANDRPWPLENDRRCFLSQSRRRATFAHEMAHTLGVGHAPCADPGTDFPEGIDPNLGPNIGAGVVGWRTSDGALMPPMWAELMSYCTPANGIYDDRWPSIALWHILIDQLN
;
A
#
# COMPACT_ATOMS: atom_id res chain seq x y z
N MET A 1 -27.65 0.58 0.77
CA MET A 1 -27.57 0.37 -0.70
C MET A 1 -28.45 1.43 -1.36
N GLY A 2 -28.01 2.01 -2.47
CA GLY A 2 -28.84 2.89 -3.30
C GLY A 2 -29.13 2.21 -4.64
N VAL A 3 -30.39 2.23 -5.08
CA VAL A 3 -30.79 1.76 -6.40
C VAL A 3 -30.74 2.97 -7.34
N GLU A 4 -29.72 3.04 -8.19
CA GLU A 4 -29.69 3.94 -9.34
C GLU A 4 -29.70 3.09 -10.61
N ALA A 5 -30.66 3.36 -11.50
CA ALA A 5 -30.74 2.82 -12.86
C ALA A 5 -30.73 1.27 -12.99
N GLY A 6 -31.57 0.56 -12.24
CA GLY A 6 -31.75 -0.90 -12.42
C GLY A 6 -30.53 -1.75 -12.04
N ARG A 7 -29.56 -1.19 -11.30
CA ARG A 7 -28.40 -1.90 -10.76
C ARG A 7 -28.63 -2.22 -9.28
N VAL A 8 -28.53 -3.50 -8.92
CA VAL A 8 -28.47 -3.93 -7.51
C VAL A 8 -27.01 -3.92 -7.08
N ASN A 9 -26.59 -2.89 -6.35
CA ASN A 9 -25.27 -2.82 -5.73
C ASN A 9 -25.36 -3.40 -4.30
N GLY A 10 -25.05 -4.68 -4.15
CA GLY A 10 -25.03 -5.39 -2.87
C GLY A 10 -23.63 -5.54 -2.29
N TRP A 11 -23.52 -5.44 -0.97
CA TRP A 11 -22.31 -5.82 -0.23
C TRP A 11 -22.59 -7.16 0.47
N VAL A 12 -21.72 -8.13 0.27
CA VAL A 12 -21.73 -9.41 0.99
C VAL A 12 -20.47 -9.46 1.86
N LEU A 13 -20.68 -9.56 3.17
CA LEU A 13 -19.60 -9.72 4.14
C LEU A 13 -19.55 -11.20 4.56
N ILE A 14 -18.40 -11.85 4.38
CA ILE A 14 -18.15 -13.18 4.93
C ILE A 14 -17.61 -13.00 6.36
N GLN A 15 -18.31 -13.54 7.36
CA GLN A 15 -17.83 -13.57 8.75
C GLN A 15 -17.41 -15.00 9.14
N GLY A 16 -16.13 -15.16 9.49
CA GLY A 16 -15.54 -16.39 10.04
C GLY A 16 -14.03 -16.25 10.23
N GLN A 17 -13.45 -16.85 11.26
CA GLN A 17 -12.00 -16.90 11.44
C GLN A 17 -11.39 -17.93 10.49
N ARG A 18 -10.71 -17.46 9.44
CA ARG A 18 -9.84 -18.28 8.57
C ARG A 18 -8.46 -17.63 8.50
N ALA A 19 -7.43 -18.44 8.27
CA ALA A 19 -6.08 -17.92 8.04
C ALA A 19 -6.04 -17.00 6.80
N PRO A 20 -5.33 -15.86 6.86
CA PRO A 20 -5.24 -14.92 5.73
C PRO A 20 -4.57 -15.58 4.51
N GLY A 21 -5.20 -15.50 3.33
CA GLY A 21 -4.53 -15.75 2.04
C GLY A 21 -5.21 -16.63 0.99
N ARG A 22 -6.36 -17.27 1.26
CA ARG A 22 -7.05 -18.08 0.22
C ARG A 22 -8.32 -17.38 -0.29
N PRO A 23 -8.38 -16.96 -1.57
CA PRO A 23 -9.55 -16.26 -2.10
C PRO A 23 -10.74 -17.21 -2.26
N VAL A 24 -11.92 -16.78 -1.82
CA VAL A 24 -13.21 -17.47 -1.97
C VAL A 24 -13.91 -16.92 -3.20
N ARG A 25 -14.64 -17.75 -3.94
CA ARG A 25 -15.42 -17.31 -5.10
C ARG A 25 -16.90 -17.24 -4.70
N LEU A 26 -17.52 -16.09 -4.91
CA LEU A 26 -18.97 -15.91 -4.69
C LEU A 26 -19.69 -16.08 -6.03
N ARG A 27 -20.62 -17.03 -6.09
CA ARG A 27 -21.47 -17.30 -7.24
C ARG A 27 -22.92 -16.90 -6.92
N VAL A 28 -23.55 -16.15 -7.81
CA VAL A 28 -24.95 -15.74 -7.70
C VAL A 28 -25.78 -16.51 -8.74
N THR A 29 -26.73 -17.32 -8.31
CA THR A 29 -27.59 -18.15 -9.19
C THR A 29 -29.07 -17.86 -8.98
N VAL A 30 -29.90 -18.19 -9.98
CA VAL A 30 -31.37 -18.23 -9.83
C VAL A 30 -31.77 -19.63 -9.32
N PRO A 31 -32.48 -19.73 -8.18
CA PRO A 31 -32.94 -21.01 -7.64
C PRO A 31 -33.75 -21.79 -8.69
N GLY A 32 -33.40 -23.05 -8.91
CA GLY A 32 -34.11 -23.97 -9.81
C GLY A 32 -33.72 -23.90 -11.30
N GLU A 33 -33.10 -22.82 -11.77
CA GLU A 33 -32.64 -22.70 -13.17
C GLU A 33 -31.17 -23.08 -13.36
N GLY A 34 -30.37 -23.07 -12.29
CA GLY A 34 -28.94 -23.39 -12.34
C GLY A 34 -28.07 -22.38 -13.10
N THR A 35 -28.65 -21.27 -13.55
CA THR A 35 -27.95 -20.24 -14.33
C THR A 35 -27.21 -19.28 -13.40
N THR A 36 -25.90 -19.13 -13.60
CA THR A 36 -25.05 -18.16 -12.88
C THR A 36 -25.23 -16.76 -13.46
N LEU A 37 -25.72 -15.82 -12.64
CA LEU A 37 -25.92 -14.43 -13.01
C LEU A 37 -24.64 -13.58 -12.87
N ALA A 38 -23.81 -13.90 -11.88
CA ALA A 38 -22.54 -13.22 -11.62
C ALA A 38 -21.62 -14.11 -10.78
N GLU A 39 -20.29 -13.97 -10.96
CA GLU A 39 -19.29 -14.70 -10.19
C GLU A 39 -18.07 -13.79 -9.92
N GLY A 40 -17.54 -13.76 -8.69
CA GLY A 40 -16.45 -12.86 -8.29
C GLY A 40 -15.56 -13.44 -7.21
N LEU A 41 -14.29 -13.02 -7.16
CA LEU A 41 -13.29 -13.44 -6.16
C LEU A 41 -13.27 -12.47 -4.99
N SER A 42 -13.04 -13.00 -3.78
CA SER A 42 -12.93 -12.19 -2.56
C SER A 42 -11.71 -11.28 -2.62
N LEU A 43 -11.86 -10.05 -2.14
CA LEU A 43 -10.76 -9.17 -1.80
C LEU A 43 -9.95 -9.74 -0.61
N PRO A 44 -8.71 -9.27 -0.38
CA PRO A 44 -7.85 -9.76 0.72
C PRO A 44 -8.49 -9.67 2.12
N ASP A 45 -9.46 -8.78 2.31
CA ASP A 45 -10.23 -8.57 3.54
C ASP A 45 -11.54 -9.37 3.60
N GLY A 46 -11.80 -10.26 2.62
CA GLY A 46 -12.99 -11.11 2.57
C GLY A 46 -14.23 -10.44 1.96
N GLN A 47 -14.12 -9.24 1.40
CA GLN A 47 -15.22 -8.52 0.77
C GLN A 47 -15.40 -8.85 -0.72
N PHE A 48 -16.60 -8.64 -1.26
CA PHE A 48 -16.92 -8.82 -2.68
C PHE A 48 -17.62 -7.59 -3.23
N ALA A 49 -17.25 -7.18 -4.44
CA ALA A 49 -18.01 -6.25 -5.25
C ALA A 49 -18.44 -6.96 -6.54
N LEU A 50 -19.74 -7.19 -6.70
CA LEU A 50 -20.31 -7.90 -7.84
C LEU A 50 -21.46 -7.08 -8.42
N VAL A 51 -21.42 -6.88 -9.75
CA VAL A 51 -22.50 -6.24 -10.50
C VAL A 51 -23.37 -7.35 -11.08
N VAL A 52 -24.58 -7.51 -10.55
CA VAL A 52 -25.57 -8.45 -11.08
C VAL A 52 -26.37 -7.73 -12.18
N PRO A 53 -26.44 -8.25 -13.42
CA PRO A 53 -27.26 -7.64 -14.46
C PRO A 53 -28.75 -7.63 -14.04
N PRO A 54 -29.53 -6.62 -14.44
CA PRO A 54 -30.96 -6.59 -14.14
C PRO A 54 -31.67 -7.81 -14.75
N ALA A 55 -32.12 -8.72 -13.90
CA ALA A 55 -33.03 -9.79 -14.29
C ALA A 55 -34.43 -9.18 -14.50
N ALA A 56 -35.06 -9.51 -15.63
CA ALA A 56 -36.32 -8.93 -16.06
C ALA A 56 -37.46 -9.06 -15.03
N GLU A 57 -38.05 -7.91 -14.68
CA GLU A 57 -39.43 -7.65 -14.19
C GLU A 57 -40.06 -8.46 -13.03
N ARG A 58 -39.32 -9.29 -12.27
CA ARG A 58 -39.86 -9.86 -11.01
C ARG A 58 -38.84 -9.82 -9.86
N PRO A 59 -39.28 -9.75 -8.59
CA PRO A 59 -38.38 -9.87 -7.45
C PRO A 59 -37.85 -11.30 -7.38
N ALA A 60 -36.82 -11.61 -8.17
CA ALA A 60 -36.18 -12.90 -8.17
C ALA A 60 -35.46 -13.08 -6.83
N VAL A 61 -35.83 -14.14 -6.11
CA VAL A 61 -34.96 -14.69 -5.06
C VAL A 61 -33.67 -15.10 -5.75
N VAL A 62 -32.53 -14.62 -5.26
CA VAL A 62 -31.21 -15.03 -5.75
C VAL A 62 -30.54 -15.89 -4.70
N GLN A 63 -29.82 -16.90 -5.15
CA GLN A 63 -29.06 -17.81 -4.31
C GLN A 63 -27.58 -17.42 -4.38
N LEU A 64 -27.01 -17.10 -3.22
CA LEU A 64 -25.59 -16.81 -3.05
C LEU A 64 -24.88 -18.08 -2.61
N GLU A 65 -23.87 -18.50 -3.35
CA GLU A 65 -23.02 -19.64 -3.03
C GLU A 65 -21.57 -19.18 -2.87
N ALA A 66 -21.00 -19.36 -1.68
CA ALA A 66 -19.55 -19.26 -1.51
C ALA A 66 -18.94 -20.60 -1.91
N VAL A 67 -18.13 -20.63 -2.96
CA VAL A 67 -17.44 -21.83 -3.44
C VAL A 67 -15.94 -21.70 -3.26
N ASP A 68 -15.29 -22.82 -2.97
CA ASP A 68 -13.83 -22.89 -2.88
C ASP A 68 -13.17 -23.03 -4.28
N ARG A 69 -11.87 -23.34 -4.34
CA ARG A 69 -11.16 -23.56 -5.62
C ARG A 69 -11.56 -24.86 -6.32
N SER A 70 -12.07 -25.86 -5.59
CA SER A 70 -12.51 -27.13 -6.14
C SER A 70 -13.93 -27.04 -6.72
N GLY A 71 -14.68 -26.00 -6.36
CA GLY A 71 -16.07 -25.80 -6.73
C GLY A 71 -17.05 -26.34 -5.68
N GLU A 72 -16.58 -26.77 -4.51
CA GLU A 72 -17.41 -27.17 -3.37
C GLU A 72 -18.12 -25.95 -2.79
N VAL A 73 -19.43 -26.06 -2.55
CA VAL A 73 -20.25 -25.00 -1.94
C VAL A 73 -20.00 -24.99 -0.43
N LEU A 74 -19.28 -23.98 0.05
CA LEU A 74 -18.94 -23.75 1.45
C LEU A 74 -20.12 -23.19 2.26
N ALA A 75 -20.96 -22.36 1.62
CA ALA A 75 -22.18 -21.85 2.22
C ALA A 75 -23.16 -21.41 1.12
N ARG A 76 -24.46 -21.48 1.44
CA ARG A 76 -25.56 -21.14 0.55
C ARG A 76 -26.58 -20.27 1.27
N LEU A 77 -27.05 -19.21 0.64
CA LEU A 77 -28.10 -18.35 1.18
C LEU A 77 -29.01 -17.81 0.08
N GLU A 78 -30.30 -17.99 0.24
CA GLU A 78 -31.30 -17.35 -0.59
C GLU A 78 -31.66 -15.97 -0.02
N THR A 79 -31.64 -14.95 -0.87
CA THR A 79 -31.96 -13.57 -0.47
C THR A 79 -32.79 -12.85 -1.53
N ARG A 80 -33.54 -11.83 -1.08
CA ARG A 80 -34.21 -10.85 -1.95
C ARG A 80 -33.39 -9.56 -1.92
N GLY A 81 -33.15 -8.96 -3.09
CA GLY A 81 -32.09 -7.97 -3.34
C GLY A 81 -32.19 -6.58 -2.69
N ASP A 82 -32.76 -6.45 -1.48
CA ASP A 82 -32.95 -5.16 -0.80
C ASP A 82 -32.20 -5.00 0.53
N ARG A 83 -31.44 -6.02 0.99
CA ARG A 83 -30.70 -5.98 2.27
C ARG A 83 -29.25 -6.43 2.14
N ALA A 84 -28.40 -5.89 3.01
CA ALA A 84 -27.03 -6.40 3.18
C ALA A 84 -27.11 -7.80 3.77
N VAL A 85 -26.33 -8.72 3.20
CA VAL A 85 -26.43 -10.13 3.51
C VAL A 85 -25.09 -10.59 4.08
N VAL A 86 -25.13 -11.13 5.29
CA VAL A 86 -24.00 -11.83 5.90
C VAL A 86 -24.15 -13.30 5.54
N LEU A 87 -23.14 -13.88 4.91
CA LEU A 87 -23.10 -15.30 4.60
C LEU A 87 -22.27 -15.99 5.71
N PRO A 88 -22.89 -16.58 6.74
CA PRO A 88 -22.15 -17.31 7.75
C PRO A 88 -21.58 -18.58 7.11
N LEU A 89 -20.25 -18.73 7.14
CA LEU A 89 -19.63 -20.01 6.81
C LEU A 89 -19.85 -20.93 8.03
N GLU A 90 -20.55 -22.05 7.83
CA GLU A 90 -20.69 -23.03 8.91
C GLU A 90 -19.30 -23.53 9.32
N ARG A 91 -19.00 -23.47 10.62
CA ARG A 91 -17.80 -24.10 11.18
C ARG A 91 -17.90 -25.60 10.96
N ARG A 92 -17.25 -26.10 9.90
CA ARG A 92 -16.80 -27.49 9.89
C ARG A 92 -15.80 -27.65 11.05
N PRO A 93 -15.94 -28.65 11.94
CA PRO A 93 -14.88 -28.95 12.90
C PRO A 93 -13.57 -29.17 12.13
N PRO A 94 -12.41 -28.82 12.71
CA PRO A 94 -11.14 -28.92 12.01
C PRO A 94 -10.92 -30.38 11.61
N ASN A 95 -11.08 -30.66 10.32
CA ASN A 95 -10.49 -31.84 9.71
C ASN A 95 -8.99 -31.59 9.57
N GLU A 96 -8.21 -32.66 9.63
CA GLU A 96 -6.74 -32.79 9.61
C GLU A 96 -5.94 -32.01 8.53
N GLU A 97 -6.59 -31.18 7.71
CA GLU A 97 -6.03 -30.60 6.48
C GLU A 97 -5.48 -29.15 6.59
N ASP A 98 -5.60 -28.46 7.73
CA ASP A 98 -5.06 -27.10 7.90
C ASP A 98 -3.61 -27.07 8.47
N THR A 99 -2.80 -28.04 8.04
CA THR A 99 -1.34 -28.10 8.27
C THR A 99 -0.64 -27.57 6.99
N PRO A 100 0.52 -26.86 7.03
CA PRO A 100 1.30 -26.56 5.81
C PRO A 100 1.45 -27.83 4.95
N PRO A 101 1.44 -27.75 3.61
CA PRO A 101 1.16 -28.90 2.74
C PRO A 101 2.01 -30.08 3.19
N LEU A 102 1.34 -31.06 3.80
CA LEU A 102 1.96 -32.32 4.15
C LEU A 102 2.41 -32.97 2.84
N LEU A 103 3.39 -33.87 2.93
CA LEU A 103 3.92 -34.69 1.83
C LEU A 103 2.82 -35.16 0.85
N THR A 104 1.62 -35.40 1.36
CA THR A 104 0.38 -35.73 0.66
C THR A 104 0.00 -34.78 -0.48
N ASP A 105 0.15 -33.46 -0.34
CA ASP A 105 -0.22 -32.49 -1.40
C ASP A 105 0.78 -32.49 -2.56
N ALA A 106 2.07 -32.63 -2.24
CA ALA A 106 3.13 -32.75 -3.25
C ALA A 106 3.09 -34.10 -3.96
N VAL A 107 2.76 -35.18 -3.24
CA VAL A 107 2.53 -36.52 -3.80
C VAL A 107 1.26 -36.54 -4.65
N THR A 108 0.20 -35.83 -4.25
CA THR A 108 -1.05 -35.71 -5.03
C THR A 108 -0.84 -34.85 -6.28
N ALA A 109 -0.05 -33.78 -6.19
CA ALA A 109 0.34 -32.97 -7.35
C ALA A 109 1.20 -33.76 -8.33
N LEU A 110 2.18 -34.55 -7.84
CA LEU A 110 2.98 -35.46 -8.65
C LEU A 110 2.11 -36.56 -9.29
N ALA A 111 1.19 -37.17 -8.54
CA ALA A 111 0.24 -38.15 -9.05
C ALA A 111 -0.69 -37.55 -10.11
N THR A 112 -1.11 -36.29 -9.95
CA THR A 112 -1.92 -35.55 -10.93
C THR A 112 -1.13 -35.25 -12.20
N GLN A 113 0.15 -34.86 -12.08
CA GLN A 113 1.04 -34.67 -13.22
C GLN A 113 1.31 -35.98 -13.97
N VAL A 114 1.49 -37.08 -13.24
CA VAL A 114 1.63 -38.42 -13.80
C VAL A 114 0.36 -38.85 -14.54
N ALA A 115 -0.82 -38.61 -13.97
CA ALA A 115 -2.11 -38.89 -14.62
C ALA A 115 -2.33 -38.03 -15.88
N GLN A 116 -1.81 -36.80 -15.90
CA GLN A 116 -1.84 -35.94 -17.09
C GLN A 116 -0.91 -36.45 -18.20
N LEU A 117 0.29 -36.92 -17.85
CA LEU A 117 1.22 -37.57 -18.79
C LEU A 117 0.68 -38.91 -19.30
N GLU A 118 -0.08 -39.63 -18.47
CA GLU A 118 -0.83 -40.83 -18.83
C GLU A 118 -1.95 -40.54 -19.83
N GLN A 119 -2.76 -39.49 -19.61
CA GLN A 119 -3.80 -39.06 -20.55
C GLN A 119 -3.22 -38.57 -21.88
N ALA A 120 -2.00 -38.05 -21.88
CA ALA A 120 -1.31 -37.61 -23.09
C ALA A 120 -0.68 -38.77 -23.89
N GLY A 121 -0.61 -39.99 -23.35
CA GLY A 121 0.03 -41.14 -24.01
C GLY A 121 1.56 -41.06 -24.07
N GLU A 122 2.17 -40.21 -23.25
CA GLU A 122 3.61 -39.89 -23.30
C GLU A 122 4.47 -40.82 -22.41
N LEU A 123 3.86 -41.82 -21.74
CA LEU A 123 4.57 -42.78 -20.89
C LEU A 123 4.76 -44.14 -21.58
N PRO A 124 5.99 -44.71 -21.61
CA PRO A 124 6.23 -46.03 -22.17
C PRO A 124 5.45 -47.15 -21.44
N THR A 125 4.93 -48.11 -22.20
CA THR A 125 4.21 -49.28 -21.68
C THR A 125 5.10 -50.08 -20.72
N GLY A 126 4.78 -50.04 -19.42
CA GLY A 126 5.56 -50.68 -18.34
C GLY A 126 6.05 -49.72 -17.25
N ALA A 127 6.21 -48.42 -17.55
CA ALA A 127 6.54 -47.40 -16.55
C ALA A 127 5.39 -47.17 -15.54
N GLN A 128 4.15 -47.39 -15.98
CA GLN A 128 2.92 -47.19 -15.20
C GLN A 128 2.85 -48.04 -13.91
N GLN A 129 3.15 -49.34 -14.00
CA GLN A 129 3.06 -50.23 -12.82
C GLN A 129 4.15 -49.93 -11.78
N TRP A 130 5.34 -49.50 -12.23
CA TRP A 130 6.44 -49.14 -11.36
C TRP A 130 6.24 -47.78 -10.67
N LEU A 131 5.71 -46.80 -11.41
CA LEU A 131 5.49 -45.46 -10.88
C LEU A 131 4.31 -45.43 -9.88
N ALA A 132 3.23 -46.16 -10.16
CA ALA A 132 2.13 -46.36 -9.20
C ALA A 132 2.61 -47.06 -7.92
N ALA A 133 3.51 -48.03 -8.03
CA ALA A 133 4.11 -48.70 -6.88
C ALA A 133 5.04 -47.78 -6.06
N ALA A 134 5.81 -46.90 -6.70
CA ALA A 134 6.71 -45.96 -6.03
C ALA A 134 5.94 -44.81 -5.34
N VAL A 135 4.93 -44.25 -6.00
CA VAL A 135 4.04 -43.21 -5.43
C VAL A 135 3.23 -43.78 -4.25
N GLY A 136 2.72 -45.00 -4.38
CA GLY A 136 2.07 -45.72 -3.28
C GLY A 136 2.99 -45.88 -2.06
N ARG A 137 4.27 -46.21 -2.26
CA ARG A 137 5.26 -46.35 -1.19
C ARG A 137 5.63 -45.02 -0.52
N LEU A 138 5.70 -43.91 -1.26
CA LEU A 138 6.01 -42.58 -0.71
C LEU A 138 4.83 -41.94 0.03
N SER A 139 3.59 -42.25 -0.37
CA SER A 139 2.38 -41.70 0.27
C SER A 139 2.24 -42.09 1.75
N TRP A 140 2.75 -43.26 2.16
CA TRP A 140 2.69 -43.68 3.57
C TRP A 140 3.55 -42.79 4.47
N LEU A 141 4.73 -42.31 4.01
CA LEU A 141 5.62 -41.47 4.82
C LEU A 141 4.94 -40.17 5.26
N GLY A 142 4.07 -39.60 4.41
CA GLY A 142 3.26 -38.42 4.74
C GLY A 142 2.31 -38.67 5.91
N ALA A 143 1.74 -39.87 6.01
CA ALA A 143 0.84 -40.25 7.09
C ALA A 143 1.55 -40.45 8.44
N LEU A 144 2.89 -40.53 8.45
CA LEU A 144 3.68 -40.71 9.68
C LEU A 144 4.21 -39.41 10.28
N VAL A 145 4.15 -38.28 9.57
CA VAL A 145 4.72 -36.99 10.02
C VAL A 145 3.98 -36.45 11.25
N GLU A 146 2.65 -36.43 11.23
CA GLU A 146 1.86 -35.94 12.36
C GLU A 146 1.92 -36.89 13.58
N PRO A 147 1.82 -38.23 13.42
CA PRO A 147 2.12 -39.17 14.50
C PRO A 147 3.53 -38.99 15.10
N ALA A 148 4.55 -38.76 14.27
CA ALA A 148 5.92 -38.51 14.72
C ALA A 148 6.02 -37.22 15.56
N ARG A 149 5.42 -36.12 15.09
CA ARG A 149 5.37 -34.85 15.83
C ARG A 149 4.67 -34.99 17.18
N ARG A 150 3.53 -35.70 17.24
CA ARG A 150 2.81 -35.98 18.49
C ARG A 150 3.62 -36.87 19.43
N ALA A 151 4.33 -37.87 18.90
CA ALA A 151 5.21 -38.71 19.68
C ALA A 151 6.37 -37.92 20.33
N MET A 152 6.95 -36.94 19.64
CA MET A 152 7.97 -36.04 20.22
C MET A 152 7.43 -35.15 21.36
N LEU A 153 6.12 -34.89 21.37
CA LEU A 153 5.42 -34.16 22.43
C LEU A 153 4.91 -35.08 23.56
N GLY A 154 5.29 -36.37 23.53
CA GLY A 154 4.98 -37.34 24.59
C GLY A 154 3.74 -38.20 24.37
N ASP A 155 3.08 -38.13 23.22
CA ASP A 155 1.92 -38.97 22.89
C ASP A 155 2.35 -40.43 22.62
N GLN A 156 2.19 -41.28 23.64
CA GLN A 156 2.53 -42.70 23.61
C GLN A 156 1.72 -43.49 22.57
N SER A 157 0.50 -43.06 22.23
CA SER A 157 -0.33 -43.74 21.25
C SER A 157 0.16 -43.47 19.82
N ALA A 158 0.56 -42.22 19.53
CA ALA A 158 1.19 -41.85 18.27
C ALA A 158 2.56 -42.52 18.08
N ALA A 159 3.31 -42.68 19.18
CA ALA A 159 4.57 -43.41 19.21
C ALA A 159 4.42 -44.91 18.84
N VAL A 160 3.28 -45.54 19.19
CA VAL A 160 2.99 -46.93 18.77
C VAL A 160 2.69 -46.99 17.26
N VAL A 161 1.96 -46.02 16.72
CA VAL A 161 1.65 -45.94 15.28
C VAL A 161 2.91 -45.82 14.42
N VAL A 162 3.83 -44.93 14.79
CA VAL A 162 5.11 -44.75 14.07
C VAL A 162 5.95 -46.03 14.09
N ARG A 163 5.98 -46.70 15.25
CA ARG A 163 6.74 -47.94 15.47
C ARG A 163 6.18 -49.12 14.67
N GLU A 164 4.87 -49.34 14.71
CA GLU A 164 4.23 -50.44 13.99
C GLU A 164 4.36 -50.28 12.48
N ALA A 165 4.22 -49.07 11.96
CA ALA A 165 4.32 -48.79 10.54
C ALA A 165 5.73 -49.00 9.97
N LEU A 166 6.75 -48.46 10.65
CA LEU A 166 8.15 -48.63 10.23
C LEU A 166 8.63 -50.08 10.41
N GLY A 167 8.23 -50.75 11.50
CA GLY A 167 8.56 -52.16 11.73
C GLY A 167 7.86 -53.11 10.76
N ALA A 168 6.62 -52.84 10.36
CA ALA A 168 5.93 -53.62 9.33
C ALA A 168 6.66 -53.53 7.98
N TRP A 169 7.12 -52.33 7.61
CA TRP A 169 7.83 -52.13 6.36
C TRP A 169 9.20 -52.81 6.31
N ALA A 170 9.96 -52.75 7.41
CA ALA A 170 11.26 -53.42 7.52
C ALA A 170 11.15 -54.93 7.32
N ARG A 171 10.05 -55.55 7.78
CA ARG A 171 9.78 -56.99 7.60
C ARG A 171 9.38 -57.37 6.17
N GLU A 172 8.75 -56.47 5.44
CA GLU A 172 8.29 -56.72 4.07
C GLU A 172 9.38 -56.49 3.00
N THR A 173 10.49 -55.83 3.37
CA THR A 173 11.53 -55.42 2.42
C THR A 173 12.95 -55.67 2.97
N PRO A 174 13.42 -56.93 3.09
CA PRO A 174 14.76 -57.21 3.59
C PRO A 174 15.84 -56.69 2.63
N CYS A 175 16.82 -55.96 3.15
CA CYS A 175 17.98 -55.51 2.39
C CYS A 175 18.79 -56.73 1.89
N THR A 176 19.06 -56.79 0.58
CA THR A 176 20.05 -57.71 0.03
C THR A 176 21.43 -57.10 0.20
N ASP A 177 22.35 -57.81 0.86
CA ASP A 177 23.76 -57.42 0.97
C ASP A 177 24.36 -57.18 -0.42
N ALA A 178 24.62 -55.92 -0.74
CA ALA A 178 25.34 -55.54 -1.95
C ALA A 178 26.84 -55.64 -1.65
N SER A 179 27.47 -56.69 -2.17
CA SER A 179 28.92 -56.87 -2.17
C SER A 179 29.63 -55.69 -2.81
N ALA A 180 30.67 -55.20 -2.15
CA ALA A 180 31.59 -54.19 -2.64
C ALA A 180 32.35 -54.73 -3.86
N ASP A 181 32.16 -54.10 -5.02
CA ASP A 181 33.08 -54.20 -6.16
C ASP A 181 33.49 -52.79 -6.62
N GLU A 182 34.74 -52.74 -7.08
CA GLU A 182 35.62 -51.59 -7.30
C GLU A 182 35.08 -50.53 -8.27
N VAL A 183 35.36 -49.25 -7.99
CA VAL A 183 35.26 -48.14 -8.95
C VAL A 183 36.67 -47.54 -9.17
N PRO A 184 37.14 -47.45 -10.43
CA PRO A 184 38.41 -46.82 -10.76
C PRO A 184 38.29 -45.31 -11.10
N GLY A 185 39.32 -44.56 -10.72
CA GLY A 185 39.98 -43.54 -11.56
C GLY A 185 39.30 -42.19 -11.83
N GLU A 186 39.74 -41.18 -11.07
CA GLU A 186 39.93 -39.73 -11.35
C GLU A 186 39.26 -39.03 -12.54
N GLN A 187 38.72 -37.82 -12.30
CA GLN A 187 39.12 -36.59 -13.01
C GLN A 187 38.63 -35.29 -12.34
N GLU A 188 39.48 -34.26 -12.37
CA GLU A 188 39.28 -32.88 -11.90
C GLU A 188 38.41 -32.02 -12.83
N GLU A 189 37.70 -31.04 -12.23
CA GLU A 189 37.46 -29.63 -12.65
C GLU A 189 36.05 -29.13 -12.22
N PRO A 190 35.71 -27.83 -12.28
CA PRO A 190 36.38 -26.64 -11.74
C PRO A 190 35.41 -25.76 -10.88
N ARG A 191 35.93 -24.68 -10.28
CA ARG A 191 35.16 -23.66 -9.53
C ARG A 191 34.19 -22.86 -10.40
N ARG A 192 32.99 -22.60 -9.87
CA ARG A 192 32.12 -21.49 -10.31
C ARG A 192 31.26 -20.95 -9.17
N ASP A 193 31.25 -19.62 -9.04
CA ASP A 193 30.49 -18.82 -8.08
C ASP A 193 29.06 -18.48 -8.56
N ASP A 194 28.18 -18.31 -7.56
CA ASP A 194 26.88 -17.61 -7.46
C ASP A 194 25.72 -17.89 -8.44
N VAL A 195 24.57 -18.34 -7.91
CA VAL A 195 23.32 -17.57 -7.66
C VAL A 195 22.30 -18.48 -6.95
N SER A 196 21.84 -18.09 -5.75
CA SER A 196 20.80 -18.82 -4.99
C SER A 196 19.39 -18.53 -5.52
N VAL A 197 18.68 -19.55 -5.97
CA VAL A 197 17.22 -19.58 -6.05
C VAL A 197 16.75 -20.76 -5.19
N VAL A 198 16.03 -20.47 -4.11
CA VAL A 198 15.46 -21.51 -3.23
C VAL A 198 14.38 -22.26 -4.00
N ALA A 199 14.68 -23.50 -4.38
CA ALA A 199 13.69 -24.45 -4.86
C ALA A 199 13.26 -25.36 -3.70
N GLU A 200 11.96 -25.46 -3.46
CA GLU A 200 11.36 -26.34 -2.46
C GLU A 200 11.66 -27.81 -2.80
N THR A 201 12.29 -28.52 -1.87
CA THR A 201 12.57 -29.96 -1.97
C THR A 201 11.31 -30.77 -1.67
N LEU A 202 11.09 -31.88 -2.38
CA LEU A 202 9.92 -32.77 -2.22
C LEU A 202 9.78 -33.41 -0.81
N ILE A 203 10.84 -33.39 -0.01
CA ILE A 203 10.85 -33.68 1.43
C ILE A 203 11.75 -32.63 2.09
N SER A 204 11.25 -31.86 3.07
CA SER A 204 12.09 -30.88 3.76
C SER A 204 13.09 -31.57 4.68
N ALA A 205 14.28 -31.00 4.84
CA ALA A 205 15.27 -31.49 5.80
C ALA A 205 14.70 -31.53 7.23
N ASP A 206 13.76 -30.63 7.54
CA ASP A 206 13.03 -30.59 8.80
C ASP A 206 12.10 -31.79 8.99
N ALA A 207 11.45 -32.29 7.94
CA ALA A 207 10.59 -33.48 8.02
C ALA A 207 11.42 -34.75 8.30
N VAL A 208 12.57 -34.90 7.62
CA VAL A 208 13.51 -36.02 7.88
C VAL A 208 14.12 -35.88 9.28
N GLY A 209 14.47 -34.66 9.69
CA GLY A 209 14.96 -34.38 11.04
C GLY A 209 13.93 -34.70 12.13
N THR A 210 12.65 -34.38 11.90
CA THR A 210 11.54 -34.67 12.81
C THR A 210 11.30 -36.17 12.93
N LEU A 211 11.32 -36.91 11.82
CA LEU A 211 11.21 -38.37 11.81
C LEU A 211 12.40 -39.03 12.54
N MET A 212 13.63 -38.56 12.31
CA MET A 212 14.82 -39.06 13.01
C MET A 212 14.78 -38.76 14.52
N ALA A 213 14.38 -37.55 14.91
CA ALA A 213 14.20 -37.19 16.32
C ALA A 213 13.10 -38.02 16.99
N SER A 214 12.06 -38.37 16.24
CA SER A 214 10.98 -39.26 16.70
C SER A 214 11.44 -40.71 16.85
N ILE A 215 12.23 -41.24 15.92
CA ILE A 215 12.80 -42.60 16.03
C ILE A 215 13.64 -42.71 17.32
N LEU A 216 14.44 -41.67 17.62
CA LEU A 216 15.27 -41.59 18.81
C LEU A 216 14.46 -41.42 20.11
N SER A 217 13.29 -40.78 20.07
CA SER A 217 12.42 -40.60 21.23
C SER A 217 11.47 -41.79 21.48
N VAL A 218 11.13 -42.55 20.44
CA VAL A 218 10.09 -43.60 20.48
C VAL A 218 10.64 -45.02 20.65
N GLY A 219 11.83 -45.32 20.11
CA GLY A 219 12.41 -46.66 20.21
C GLY A 219 12.74 -47.02 21.65
N ARG A 220 12.21 -48.15 22.13
CA ARG A 220 12.34 -48.61 23.52
C ARG A 220 13.67 -49.34 23.76
N SER A 221 14.33 -49.79 22.70
CA SER A 221 15.66 -50.41 22.74
C SER A 221 16.51 -49.94 21.55
N LEU A 222 17.82 -50.14 21.66
CA LEU A 222 18.79 -49.81 20.62
C LEU A 222 18.51 -50.58 19.31
N ASP A 223 18.22 -51.88 19.42
CA ASP A 223 17.91 -52.73 18.27
C ASP A 223 16.64 -52.25 17.54
N GLU A 224 15.63 -51.79 18.30
CA GLU A 224 14.41 -51.23 17.74
C GLU A 224 14.68 -49.86 17.06
N GLN A 225 15.53 -49.01 17.64
CA GLN A 225 15.91 -47.73 17.00
C GLN A 225 16.71 -47.95 15.70
N VAL A 226 17.60 -48.95 15.67
CA VAL A 226 18.36 -49.34 14.47
C VAL A 226 17.41 -49.89 13.41
N GLU A 227 16.50 -50.81 13.75
CA GLU A 227 15.50 -51.37 12.83
C GLU A 227 14.59 -50.28 12.23
N LEU A 228 14.14 -49.31 13.05
CA LEU A 228 13.34 -48.17 12.60
C LEU A 228 14.13 -47.20 11.71
N ALA A 229 15.41 -46.96 12.01
CA ALA A 229 16.29 -46.10 11.23
C ALA A 229 16.72 -46.74 9.89
N GLU A 230 16.95 -48.05 9.87
CA GLU A 230 17.18 -48.83 8.65
C GLU A 230 15.91 -48.85 7.78
N GLY A 231 14.73 -48.99 8.41
CA GLY A 231 13.43 -48.85 7.73
C GLY A 231 13.26 -47.49 7.04
N LEU A 232 13.58 -46.40 7.73
CA LEU A 232 13.55 -45.05 7.13
C LEU A 232 14.63 -44.90 6.04
N GLY A 233 15.83 -45.42 6.27
CA GLY A 233 16.94 -45.38 5.31
C GLY A 233 16.63 -46.11 4.01
N ALA A 234 16.00 -47.28 4.07
CA ALA A 234 15.64 -48.03 2.89
C ALA A 234 14.35 -47.48 2.22
N ALA A 235 13.42 -46.87 2.96
CA ALA A 235 12.31 -46.12 2.37
C ALA A 235 12.79 -44.89 1.56
N LEU A 236 13.86 -44.23 2.04
CA LEU A 236 14.53 -43.13 1.32
C LEU A 236 15.41 -43.62 0.16
N SER A 237 15.70 -44.93 0.07
CA SER A 237 16.55 -45.52 -0.98
C SER A 237 15.84 -45.76 -2.33
N VAL A 238 14.52 -45.56 -2.40
CA VAL A 238 13.68 -45.61 -3.64
C VAL A 238 14.20 -44.68 -4.75
N ARG A 239 15.09 -43.73 -4.40
CA ARG A 239 15.89 -42.89 -5.31
C ARG A 239 16.55 -43.66 -6.45
N THR A 240 17.18 -44.80 -6.19
CA THR A 240 17.89 -45.58 -7.24
C THR A 240 16.93 -46.11 -8.31
N THR A 241 15.68 -46.37 -7.93
CA THR A 241 14.61 -46.82 -8.84
C THR A 241 14.07 -45.66 -9.69
N LEU A 242 13.99 -44.45 -9.15
CA LEU A 242 13.62 -43.24 -9.89
C LEU A 242 14.72 -42.78 -10.86
N GLU A 243 16.00 -42.92 -10.49
CA GLU A 243 17.15 -42.65 -11.37
C GLU A 243 17.23 -43.64 -12.55
N ALA A 244 16.86 -44.91 -12.36
CA ALA A 244 16.77 -45.90 -13.43
C ALA A 244 15.64 -45.60 -14.42
N LEU A 245 14.48 -45.13 -13.93
CA LEU A 245 13.35 -44.68 -14.74
C LEU A 245 13.68 -43.43 -15.56
N ALA A 246 14.40 -42.46 -14.98
CA ALA A 246 14.85 -41.27 -15.68
C ALA A 246 15.88 -41.58 -16.79
N ARG A 247 16.77 -42.56 -16.57
CA ARG A 247 17.68 -43.06 -17.63
C ARG A 247 16.92 -43.76 -18.75
N ALA A 248 15.94 -44.60 -18.44
CA ALA A 248 15.13 -45.31 -19.43
C ALA A 248 14.30 -44.35 -20.30
N ALA A 249 13.75 -43.28 -19.72
CA ALA A 249 13.03 -42.24 -20.45
C ALA A 249 13.95 -41.39 -21.36
N SER A 250 15.23 -41.24 -21.01
CA SER A 250 16.20 -40.45 -21.79
C SER A 250 16.82 -41.18 -23.01
N LEU A 251 16.56 -42.49 -23.17
CA LEU A 251 17.15 -43.33 -24.22
C LEU A 251 16.22 -43.65 -25.40
N GLY A 252 15.07 -42.96 -25.52
CA GLY A 252 14.11 -43.18 -26.59
C GLY A 252 14.48 -42.54 -27.93
N ASP A 253 15.34 -43.20 -28.71
CA ASP A 253 15.47 -43.03 -30.18
C ASP A 253 15.29 -44.42 -30.85
N VAL A 254 14.34 -44.57 -31.77
CA VAL A 254 14.12 -45.82 -32.54
C VAL A 254 14.52 -45.63 -34.01
N PRO A 255 15.43 -46.45 -34.57
CA PRO A 255 15.60 -46.56 -36.01
C PRO A 255 15.40 -48.00 -36.52
N VAL A 256 14.49 -48.24 -37.47
CA VAL A 256 14.56 -49.40 -38.41
C VAL A 256 13.91 -49.06 -39.75
N MET A 257 14.60 -49.37 -40.87
CA MET A 257 14.14 -49.23 -42.25
C MET A 257 14.24 -50.58 -43.00
N SER A 258 13.16 -50.94 -43.73
CA SER A 258 13.01 -51.76 -44.96
C SER A 258 13.34 -53.27 -45.07
N VAL A 259 12.35 -54.06 -45.55
CA VAL A 259 12.50 -55.20 -46.51
C VAL A 259 11.30 -55.24 -47.50
N MET A 260 11.61 -55.52 -48.78
CA MET A 260 10.84 -55.45 -50.04
C MET A 260 9.79 -56.57 -50.29
N MET A 261 8.78 -56.32 -51.14
CA MET A 261 8.56 -56.95 -52.49
C MET A 261 7.13 -56.76 -53.08
N GLY A 262 7.03 -56.32 -54.36
CA GLY A 262 6.11 -56.87 -55.40
C GLY A 262 4.73 -56.25 -55.69
N ALA A 263 4.57 -55.61 -56.86
CA ALA A 263 3.30 -55.23 -57.55
C ALA A 263 2.54 -56.47 -58.14
N PRO A 264 1.34 -56.42 -58.83
CA PRO A 264 0.60 -55.28 -59.44
C PRO A 264 -0.98 -55.28 -59.44
N GLY A 265 -1.60 -54.09 -59.63
CA GLY A 265 -2.90 -53.76 -60.30
C GLY A 265 -4.25 -54.36 -59.81
N PRO A 266 -5.45 -53.90 -60.25
CA PRO A 266 -5.82 -52.85 -61.23
C PRO A 266 -6.87 -51.78 -60.74
N MET A 267 -7.14 -50.76 -61.57
CA MET A 267 -8.22 -49.75 -61.41
C MET A 267 -9.64 -50.34 -61.65
N PRO A 268 -10.76 -49.64 -61.28
CA PRO A 268 -11.37 -48.68 -62.23
C PRO A 268 -12.13 -47.45 -61.65
N LEU A 269 -12.09 -46.37 -62.46
CA LEU A 269 -13.17 -45.44 -62.86
C LEU A 269 -13.92 -44.54 -61.85
N GLY A 270 -13.88 -43.22 -62.12
CA GLY A 270 -14.90 -42.26 -61.67
C GLY A 270 -14.50 -40.76 -61.72
N MET A 271 -14.38 -40.17 -62.92
CA MET A 271 -14.55 -38.72 -63.18
C MET A 271 -15.98 -38.50 -63.74
N PRO A 272 -16.66 -37.32 -63.64
CA PRO A 272 -16.17 -35.96 -64.02
C PRO A 272 -16.60 -34.84 -63.03
N GLY A 273 -16.21 -33.56 -63.10
CA GLY A 273 -15.40 -32.75 -64.00
C GLY A 273 -15.69 -31.25 -63.74
N LEU A 274 -14.77 -30.37 -64.20
CA LEU A 274 -14.93 -28.94 -64.55
C LEU A 274 -15.14 -27.92 -63.39
N GLY A 275 -14.42 -26.80 -63.29
CA GLY A 275 -13.46 -26.16 -64.21
C GLY A 275 -12.72 -24.96 -63.59
N LEU A 276 -11.59 -24.62 -64.22
CA LEU A 276 -10.86 -23.34 -64.20
C LEU A 276 -11.59 -22.33 -65.15
N PRO A 277 -11.31 -20.99 -65.20
CA PRO A 277 -9.96 -20.38 -65.16
C PRO A 277 -9.79 -18.90 -64.69
N GLY A 278 -8.51 -18.49 -64.49
CA GLY A 278 -7.97 -17.32 -65.22
C GLY A 278 -7.49 -16.05 -64.47
N GLY A 279 -6.23 -15.67 -64.72
CA GLY A 279 -5.68 -14.29 -64.77
C GLY A 279 -4.89 -13.81 -63.53
N GLY A 280 -3.69 -13.20 -63.57
CA GLY A 280 -2.82 -12.74 -64.66
C GLY A 280 -2.22 -11.34 -64.40
N LEU A 281 -0.98 -11.26 -63.84
CA LEU A 281 0.13 -10.30 -64.09
C LEU A 281 -0.06 -8.76 -63.78
N PRO A 282 0.93 -7.83 -63.97
CA PRO A 282 1.87 -7.32 -62.92
C PRO A 282 2.15 -5.77 -63.03
N GLY A 283 3.13 -5.21 -62.27
CA GLY A 283 3.94 -4.08 -62.81
C GLY A 283 4.36 -2.91 -61.88
N GLY A 284 5.65 -2.51 -62.03
CA GLY A 284 6.21 -1.16 -61.83
C GLY A 284 7.04 -0.95 -60.53
N GLY A 285 8.31 -0.55 -60.47
CA GLY A 285 9.31 -0.17 -61.50
C GLY A 285 9.85 1.26 -61.36
N LEU A 286 11.01 1.42 -60.67
CA LEU A 286 12.12 2.42 -60.87
C LEU A 286 11.94 3.91 -60.43
N PRO A 287 13.01 4.76 -60.38
CA PRO A 287 14.44 4.55 -60.00
C PRO A 287 15.13 5.72 -59.20
N GLY A 288 16.33 5.45 -58.66
CA GLY A 288 17.53 6.25 -59.00
C GLY A 288 18.08 7.30 -58.01
N GLY A 289 19.34 7.10 -57.58
CA GLY A 289 20.21 8.15 -57.04
C GLY A 289 21.43 7.58 -56.31
N GLY A 290 22.59 7.56 -56.97
CA GLY A 290 23.85 7.05 -56.41
C GLY A 290 25.04 8.02 -56.51
N PHE A 291 25.99 7.82 -55.58
CA PHE A 291 27.45 8.13 -55.56
C PHE A 291 27.96 9.57 -55.38
N PRO A 292 29.23 9.79 -54.95
CA PRO A 292 30.25 8.96 -54.25
C PRO A 292 30.80 9.67 -52.96
N GLY A 293 31.47 9.06 -51.97
CA GLY A 293 32.80 8.43 -51.96
C GLY A 293 33.74 9.08 -50.91
N GLY A 294 34.52 8.27 -50.18
CA GLY A 294 35.54 8.68 -49.17
C GLY A 294 35.14 8.24 -47.76
N GLY A 295 35.83 7.38 -47.01
CA GLY A 295 37.27 7.15 -46.88
C GLY A 295 37.55 7.09 -45.36
N PHE A 296 37.77 5.88 -44.82
CA PHE A 296 38.26 5.60 -43.45
C PHE A 296 39.65 6.28 -43.21
N PRO A 297 40.15 6.50 -41.97
CA PRO A 297 40.04 5.60 -40.80
C PRO A 297 39.91 6.25 -39.40
N GLY A 298 39.45 5.45 -38.41
CA GLY A 298 39.66 5.77 -36.99
C GLY A 298 38.61 5.21 -36.03
N ALA A 299 38.79 3.96 -35.58
CA ALA A 299 38.27 3.49 -34.29
C ALA A 299 39.01 4.20 -33.13
N PRO A 300 38.54 4.27 -31.86
CA PRO A 300 37.64 3.30 -31.22
C PRO A 300 36.55 3.86 -30.27
N GLY A 301 35.53 3.04 -30.00
CA GLY A 301 34.83 3.04 -28.72
C GLY A 301 33.33 3.40 -28.74
N GLY A 302 32.50 2.48 -28.22
CA GLY A 302 31.16 2.79 -27.73
C GLY A 302 30.01 2.11 -28.47
N LEU A 303 29.87 0.79 -28.32
CA LEU A 303 28.64 0.07 -28.71
C LEU A 303 27.51 0.38 -27.71
N GLY A 304 26.62 1.29 -28.08
CA GLY A 304 25.32 1.51 -27.43
C GLY A 304 24.28 0.52 -27.97
N GLY A 305 23.81 -0.38 -27.10
CA GLY A 305 22.67 -1.25 -27.36
C GLY A 305 21.34 -0.50 -27.23
N ARG A 306 20.44 -0.73 -28.18
CA ARG A 306 19.02 -0.36 -28.10
C ARG A 306 18.28 -1.38 -27.20
N PRO A 307 17.33 -0.96 -26.35
CA PRO A 307 16.47 -1.90 -25.64
C PRO A 307 15.32 -2.37 -26.56
N LYS A 308 15.22 -3.68 -26.78
CA LYS A 308 13.99 -4.34 -27.23
C LYS A 308 13.16 -4.69 -26.00
N GLY A 309 11.89 -4.27 -25.98
CA GLY A 309 10.94 -4.60 -24.92
C GLY A 309 10.61 -6.09 -24.84
N PRO A 310 10.15 -6.59 -23.67
CA PRO A 310 9.83 -8.01 -23.50
C PRO A 310 8.47 -8.34 -24.12
N SER A 311 8.48 -9.30 -25.04
CA SER A 311 7.29 -10.04 -25.44
C SER A 311 7.08 -11.18 -24.42
N ILE A 312 5.90 -11.25 -23.82
CA ILE A 312 5.50 -12.32 -22.91
C ILE A 312 5.32 -13.60 -23.74
N VAL A 313 6.27 -14.54 -23.64
CA VAL A 313 6.13 -15.92 -24.12
C VAL A 313 5.92 -16.81 -22.90
N ARG A 314 4.76 -17.48 -22.81
CA ARG A 314 4.56 -18.60 -21.88
C ARG A 314 5.32 -19.80 -22.45
N VAL A 315 6.37 -20.24 -21.78
CA VAL A 315 7.01 -21.54 -22.01
C VAL A 315 6.51 -22.48 -20.92
N HIS A 316 5.84 -23.56 -21.30
CA HIS A 316 5.58 -24.69 -20.41
C HIS A 316 6.90 -25.44 -20.19
N PRO A 317 7.26 -25.84 -18.95
CA PRO A 317 8.49 -26.58 -18.71
C PRO A 317 8.43 -27.92 -19.45
N THR A 318 9.49 -28.22 -20.18
CA THR A 318 9.69 -29.52 -20.82
C THR A 318 10.18 -30.53 -19.78
N VAL A 319 10.03 -31.82 -20.07
CA VAL A 319 10.57 -32.91 -19.22
C VAL A 319 12.07 -32.75 -18.98
N ALA A 320 12.80 -32.13 -19.91
CA ALA A 320 14.22 -31.79 -19.77
C ALA A 320 14.48 -30.78 -18.64
N ASP A 321 13.62 -29.76 -18.48
CA ASP A 321 13.74 -28.73 -17.42
C ASP A 321 13.51 -29.33 -16.02
N VAL A 322 12.63 -30.34 -15.93
CA VAL A 322 12.39 -31.12 -14.70
C VAL A 322 13.61 -31.97 -14.37
N VAL A 323 14.21 -32.62 -15.37
CA VAL A 323 15.43 -33.43 -15.22
C VAL A 323 16.65 -32.57 -14.82
N GLU A 324 16.76 -31.35 -15.34
CA GLU A 324 17.85 -30.42 -14.99
C GLU A 324 17.68 -29.86 -13.56
N ARG A 325 16.43 -29.70 -13.09
CA ARG A 325 16.10 -29.42 -11.68
C ARG A 325 16.49 -30.54 -10.72
N PHE A 326 16.38 -31.80 -11.14
CA PHE A 326 16.83 -32.96 -10.36
C PHE A 326 18.36 -33.16 -10.38
N ARG A 327 19.09 -32.43 -11.24
CA ARG A 327 20.56 -32.49 -11.35
C ARG A 327 21.30 -31.40 -10.56
N SER A 328 20.62 -30.46 -9.89
CA SER A 328 21.30 -29.44 -9.09
C SER A 328 22.09 -30.07 -7.94
N ALA A 329 23.32 -29.61 -7.72
CA ALA A 329 24.35 -30.19 -6.85
C ALA A 329 24.03 -30.25 -5.34
N ASP A 330 22.81 -29.89 -4.91
CA ASP A 330 22.42 -29.78 -3.49
C ASP A 330 21.66 -31.00 -2.93
N MET A 331 21.61 -32.13 -3.64
CA MET A 331 21.00 -33.38 -3.13
C MET A 331 21.93 -34.60 -3.24
N PHE A 332 23.06 -34.53 -2.54
CA PHE A 332 23.89 -35.70 -2.27
C PHE A 332 23.18 -36.69 -1.31
N PRO A 333 23.52 -38.01 -1.34
CA PRO A 333 23.20 -38.94 -0.25
C PRO A 333 23.65 -38.35 1.11
N PRO A 334 23.14 -38.83 2.28
CA PRO A 334 23.61 -38.32 3.55
C PRO A 334 25.14 -38.39 3.55
N SER A 335 25.78 -37.22 3.55
CA SER A 335 27.23 -37.10 3.52
C SER A 335 27.82 -38.00 4.60
N ASP A 336 29.06 -38.43 4.45
CA ASP A 336 29.74 -39.20 5.52
C ASP A 336 29.62 -38.50 6.88
N LYS A 337 29.52 -37.16 6.88
CA LYS A 337 29.17 -36.34 8.04
C LYS A 337 27.78 -36.66 8.61
N GLN A 338 26.72 -36.72 7.80
CA GLN A 338 25.36 -37.08 8.27
C GLN A 338 25.25 -38.52 8.78
N ARG A 339 25.85 -39.50 8.08
CA ARG A 339 25.91 -40.89 8.59
C ARG A 339 26.67 -40.97 9.90
N CYS A 340 27.80 -40.27 9.99
CA CYS A 340 28.58 -40.19 11.22
C CYS A 340 27.78 -39.53 12.36
N LEU A 341 27.01 -38.46 12.09
CA LEU A 341 26.14 -37.82 13.09
C LEU A 341 25.07 -38.79 13.62
N ILE A 342 24.44 -39.59 12.76
CA ILE A 342 23.46 -40.61 13.19
C ILE A 342 24.11 -41.62 14.14
N PHE A 343 25.30 -42.13 13.80
CA PHE A 343 26.04 -43.01 14.70
C PHE A 343 26.47 -42.33 16.00
N ALA A 344 26.85 -41.05 15.95
CA ALA A 344 27.21 -40.29 17.14
C ALA A 344 26.02 -40.12 18.09
N VAL A 345 24.84 -39.78 17.57
CA VAL A 345 23.61 -39.63 18.36
C VAL A 345 23.14 -40.97 18.92
N THR A 346 23.26 -42.05 18.15
CA THR A 346 22.97 -43.42 18.61
C THR A 346 23.88 -43.80 19.79
N GLU A 347 25.17 -43.46 19.71
CA GLU A 347 26.10 -43.70 20.82
C GLU A 347 25.81 -42.80 22.04
N VAL A 348 25.42 -41.54 21.84
CA VAL A 348 24.93 -40.68 22.94
C VAL A 348 23.73 -41.33 23.63
N ALA A 349 22.72 -41.81 22.89
CA ALA A 349 21.54 -42.44 23.46
C ALA A 349 21.89 -43.74 24.22
N ARG A 350 22.76 -44.57 23.64
CA ARG A 350 23.26 -45.81 24.27
C ARG A 350 24.00 -45.52 25.58
N LEU A 351 24.91 -44.55 25.56
CA LEU A 351 25.63 -44.12 26.75
C LEU A 351 24.66 -43.54 27.79
N GLN A 352 23.72 -42.69 27.37
CA GLN A 352 22.73 -42.10 28.26
C GLN A 352 21.88 -43.16 28.97
N ALA A 353 21.46 -44.22 28.26
CA ALA A 353 20.70 -45.33 28.84
C ALA A 353 21.53 -46.23 29.79
N SER A 354 22.86 -46.14 29.75
CA SER A 354 23.74 -46.90 30.65
C SER A 354 23.89 -46.26 32.03
N PHE A 355 23.45 -45.01 32.20
CA PHE A 355 23.44 -44.31 33.49
C PHE A 355 22.04 -44.38 34.11
N PRO A 356 21.93 -44.56 35.44
CA PRO A 356 20.63 -44.51 36.09
C PRO A 356 20.05 -43.08 36.04
N ASP A 357 18.74 -42.97 35.85
CA ASP A 357 18.06 -41.68 35.90
C ASP A 357 18.19 -41.06 37.30
N TYR A 358 18.48 -39.76 37.35
CA TYR A 358 18.41 -39.01 38.60
C TYR A 358 16.96 -38.71 38.96
N ARG A 359 16.69 -38.59 40.27
CA ARG A 359 15.37 -38.21 40.76
C ARG A 359 15.51 -37.23 41.90
N ILE A 360 14.94 -36.03 41.76
CA ILE A 360 14.83 -35.06 42.86
C ILE A 360 13.57 -35.41 43.64
N THR A 361 13.72 -35.75 44.93
CA THR A 361 12.62 -36.19 45.79
C THR A 361 12.13 -35.12 46.76
N ALA A 362 12.95 -34.11 47.07
CA ALA A 362 12.51 -32.96 47.88
C ALA A 362 13.39 -31.71 47.71
N LEU A 363 12.77 -30.54 47.91
CA LEU A 363 13.38 -29.20 47.90
C LEU A 363 13.17 -28.51 49.25
N SER A 364 14.23 -27.96 49.86
CA SER A 364 14.15 -27.31 51.17
C SER A 364 15.09 -26.09 51.31
N PRO A 365 14.57 -24.87 51.55
CA PRO A 365 13.15 -24.50 51.47
C PRO A 365 12.66 -24.53 50.02
N ALA A 366 11.47 -25.08 49.75
CA ALA A 366 10.94 -25.10 48.38
C ALA A 366 10.61 -23.70 47.84
N ASP A 367 10.34 -22.74 48.72
CA ASP A 367 9.93 -21.35 48.45
C ASP A 367 11.07 -20.33 48.57
N ALA A 368 12.33 -20.79 48.57
CA ALA A 368 13.48 -19.92 48.72
C ALA A 368 13.61 -18.89 47.57
N CYS A 369 14.12 -17.71 47.91
CA CYS A 369 14.25 -16.55 47.00
C CYS A 369 15.65 -16.39 46.43
N PRO A 370 15.83 -15.60 45.35
CA PRO A 370 17.14 -15.33 44.79
C PRO A 370 18.16 -14.88 45.86
N GLY A 371 19.35 -15.48 45.84
CA GLY A 371 20.40 -15.27 46.85
C GLY A 371 20.30 -16.15 48.10
N GLN A 372 19.17 -16.82 48.33
CA GLN A 372 19.05 -17.81 49.40
C GLN A 372 19.61 -19.18 48.97
N GLU A 373 19.95 -19.99 49.97
CA GLU A 373 20.36 -21.37 49.74
C GLU A 373 19.16 -22.29 49.60
N LEU A 374 19.24 -23.19 48.61
CA LEU A 374 18.30 -24.28 48.39
C LEU A 374 19.04 -25.61 48.59
N THR A 375 18.47 -26.49 49.42
CA THR A 375 18.89 -27.90 49.49
C THR A 375 17.97 -28.73 48.60
N ILE A 376 18.57 -29.45 47.66
CA ILE A 376 17.93 -30.41 46.76
C ILE A 376 18.33 -31.80 47.23
N THR A 377 17.36 -32.68 47.49
CA THR A 377 17.59 -34.07 47.90
C THR A 377 17.03 -35.04 46.89
N GLY A 378 17.66 -36.19 46.74
CA GLY A 378 17.26 -37.20 45.77
C GLY A 378 18.25 -38.34 45.68
N VAL A 379 18.33 -38.95 44.49
CA VAL A 379 19.23 -40.07 44.21
C VAL A 379 19.89 -39.93 42.85
N HIS A 380 21.06 -40.54 42.71
CA HIS A 380 21.85 -40.57 41.49
C HIS A 380 22.18 -39.18 40.95
N PHE A 381 22.61 -38.26 41.81
CA PHE A 381 23.10 -36.94 41.38
C PHE A 381 24.56 -36.95 40.94
N GLY A 382 25.31 -38.04 41.20
CA GLY A 382 26.75 -38.08 40.98
C GLY A 382 27.50 -37.15 41.93
N THR A 383 28.69 -36.70 41.52
CA THR A 383 29.58 -35.87 42.35
C THR A 383 29.75 -34.44 41.84
N HIS A 384 29.20 -34.12 40.66
CA HIS A 384 29.33 -32.82 40.03
C HIS A 384 28.23 -32.60 38.98
N GLY A 385 27.96 -31.34 38.65
CA GLY A 385 26.98 -30.95 37.65
C GLY A 385 26.61 -29.48 37.82
N SER A 386 25.51 -29.06 37.19
CA SER A 386 24.90 -27.76 37.44
C SER A 386 23.39 -27.88 37.66
N VAL A 387 22.85 -26.99 38.49
CA VAL A 387 21.42 -26.87 38.75
C VAL A 387 20.86 -25.82 37.80
N VAL A 388 19.84 -26.19 37.04
CA VAL A 388 19.15 -25.31 36.11
C VAL A 388 17.77 -25.01 36.67
N PHE A 389 17.56 -23.74 37.02
CA PHE A 389 16.28 -23.22 37.47
C PHE A 389 15.43 -22.83 36.26
N PRO A 390 14.09 -22.94 36.35
CA PRO A 390 13.22 -22.18 35.47
C PRO A 390 13.57 -20.68 35.59
N GLY A 391 13.55 -19.96 34.47
CA GLY A 391 13.71 -18.51 34.48
C GLY A 391 12.60 -17.82 33.72
N THR A 392 12.50 -16.51 33.91
CA THR A 392 11.41 -15.69 33.37
C THR A 392 11.44 -15.57 31.84
N ALA A 393 12.63 -15.64 31.24
CA ALA A 393 12.84 -15.60 29.79
C ALA A 393 13.51 -16.86 29.22
N ALA A 394 14.40 -17.49 30.01
CA ALA A 394 15.11 -18.71 29.66
C ALA A 394 15.51 -19.47 30.94
N PRO A 395 15.78 -20.78 30.88
CA PRO A 395 16.34 -21.52 32.02
C PRO A 395 17.65 -20.89 32.51
N ILE A 396 17.84 -20.83 33.82
CA ILE A 396 18.99 -20.16 34.47
C ILE A 396 19.82 -21.18 35.22
N THR A 397 21.06 -21.36 34.78
CA THR A 397 22.03 -22.20 35.45
C THR A 397 22.60 -21.47 36.67
N SER A 398 22.64 -22.13 37.83
CA SER A 398 23.32 -21.56 39.01
C SER A 398 24.83 -21.53 38.81
N ALA A 399 25.49 -20.50 39.36
CA ALA A 399 26.90 -20.22 39.14
C ALA A 399 27.84 -21.32 39.68
N ALA A 400 27.50 -21.92 40.82
CA ALA A 400 28.17 -23.10 41.38
C ALA A 400 27.32 -23.70 42.51
N ALA A 401 27.34 -25.02 42.66
CA ALA A 401 26.81 -25.64 43.86
C ALA A 401 27.76 -25.42 45.04
N ILE A 402 27.19 -25.09 46.20
CA ILE A 402 27.88 -24.98 47.48
C ILE A 402 28.34 -26.36 47.93
N GLU A 403 27.51 -27.38 47.68
CA GLU A 403 27.77 -28.78 47.99
C GLU A 403 27.11 -29.66 46.92
N TRP A 404 27.78 -30.72 46.47
CA TRP A 404 27.22 -31.70 45.53
C TRP A 404 27.65 -33.11 45.94
N THR A 405 26.66 -33.95 46.24
CA THR A 405 26.82 -35.37 46.55
C THR A 405 25.76 -36.16 45.80
N ASP A 406 25.89 -37.49 45.77
CA ASP A 406 24.98 -38.34 44.98
C ASP A 406 23.50 -38.26 45.43
N THR A 407 23.24 -37.81 46.66
CA THR A 407 21.88 -37.72 47.22
C THR A 407 21.48 -36.33 47.68
N ARG A 408 22.39 -35.35 47.61
CA ARG A 408 22.17 -33.99 48.12
C ARG A 408 22.98 -32.95 47.36
N ILE A 409 22.32 -31.88 46.96
CA ILE A 409 22.94 -30.67 46.36
C ILE A 409 22.52 -29.46 47.20
N ARG A 410 23.46 -28.57 47.54
CA ARG A 410 23.17 -27.23 48.06
C ARG A 410 23.61 -26.20 47.06
N VAL A 411 22.74 -25.24 46.76
CA VAL A 411 22.98 -24.25 45.73
C VAL A 411 22.39 -22.91 46.14
N THR A 412 22.99 -21.81 45.69
CA THR A 412 22.36 -20.48 45.81
C THR A 412 21.42 -20.26 44.62
N ILE A 413 20.20 -19.80 44.90
CA ILE A 413 19.22 -19.51 43.86
C ILE A 413 19.69 -18.30 43.05
N PRO A 414 19.82 -18.41 41.72
CA PRO A 414 20.28 -17.31 40.89
C PRO A 414 19.20 -16.22 40.76
N SER A 415 19.65 -14.99 40.46
CA SER A 415 18.73 -13.91 40.09
C SER A 415 17.93 -14.27 38.83
N GLY A 416 16.64 -13.95 38.81
CA GLY A 416 15.72 -14.27 37.71
C GLY A 416 15.15 -15.68 37.72
N ALA A 417 15.48 -16.51 38.72
CA ALA A 417 14.83 -17.81 38.89
C ALA A 417 13.32 -17.64 39.12
N ALA A 418 12.53 -18.50 38.49
CA ALA A 418 11.07 -18.51 38.56
C ALA A 418 10.57 -19.85 39.13
N PRO A 419 9.34 -19.90 39.68
CA PRO A 419 8.72 -21.16 40.08
C PRO A 419 8.63 -22.16 38.92
N GLY A 420 8.81 -23.46 39.22
CA GLY A 420 8.70 -24.55 38.24
C GLY A 420 9.61 -25.74 38.53
N LEU A 421 9.76 -26.66 37.58
CA LEU A 421 10.60 -27.86 37.77
C LEU A 421 12.09 -27.51 37.60
N ILE A 422 12.90 -27.87 38.59
CA ILE A 422 14.36 -27.79 38.50
C ILE A 422 14.87 -28.97 37.68
N THR A 423 15.85 -28.73 36.82
CA THR A 423 16.58 -29.78 36.11
C THR A 423 18.05 -29.76 36.49
N LEU A 424 18.70 -30.92 36.45
CA LEU A 424 20.14 -31.06 36.69
C LEU A 424 20.83 -31.34 35.37
N SER A 425 21.91 -30.61 35.09
CA SER A 425 22.83 -30.88 33.99
C SER A 425 24.06 -31.62 34.54
N ILE A 426 23.95 -32.95 34.62
CA ILE A 426 25.02 -33.83 35.10
C ILE A 426 25.73 -34.42 33.88
N LEU A 427 26.98 -34.00 33.66
CA LEU A 427 27.79 -34.46 32.53
C LEU A 427 28.42 -35.82 32.87
N GLU A 428 28.04 -36.88 32.15
CA GLU A 428 28.55 -38.24 32.38
C GLU A 428 29.74 -38.57 31.49
N ALA A 429 29.68 -38.14 30.23
CA ALA A 429 30.70 -38.42 29.26
C ALA A 429 30.77 -37.31 28.22
N SER A 430 31.96 -37.11 27.65
CA SER A 430 32.14 -36.38 26.41
C SER A 430 33.02 -37.20 25.48
N PHE A 431 32.67 -37.21 24.20
CA PHE A 431 33.48 -37.90 23.19
C PHE A 431 33.46 -37.13 21.89
N MET A 432 34.56 -37.24 21.14
CA MET A 432 34.67 -36.63 19.82
C MET A 432 34.26 -37.65 18.76
N ARG A 433 33.32 -37.27 17.90
CA ARG A 433 32.95 -38.04 16.71
C ARG A 433 32.66 -37.07 15.58
N CYS A 434 33.01 -37.42 14.35
CA CYS A 434 32.69 -36.58 13.17
C CYS A 434 33.27 -35.15 13.24
N GLY A 435 34.37 -34.95 13.98
CA GLY A 435 34.95 -33.61 14.21
C GLY A 435 34.15 -32.72 15.18
N GLN A 436 33.15 -33.26 15.87
CA GLN A 436 32.34 -32.55 16.87
C GLN A 436 32.43 -33.26 18.23
N VAL A 437 32.30 -32.47 19.31
CA VAL A 437 32.22 -33.00 20.68
C VAL A 437 30.77 -33.24 21.03
N PHE A 438 30.46 -34.46 21.45
CA PHE A 438 29.16 -34.85 21.97
C PHE A 438 29.25 -34.97 23.48
N THR A 439 28.32 -34.33 24.19
CA THR A 439 28.19 -34.42 25.64
C THR A 439 26.98 -35.25 26.01
N VAL A 440 27.16 -36.19 26.93
CA VAL A 440 26.11 -37.07 27.44
C VAL A 440 25.69 -36.57 28.81
N PHE A 441 24.45 -36.11 28.92
CA PHE A 441 23.87 -35.68 30.20
C PHE A 441 22.96 -36.77 30.78
N ARG A 442 23.05 -37.00 32.09
CA ARG A 442 22.15 -37.92 32.81
C ARG A 442 20.69 -37.46 32.68
N ARG A 443 19.78 -38.40 32.39
CA ARG A 443 18.33 -38.12 32.39
C ARG A 443 17.80 -38.08 33.82
N GLY A 444 16.71 -37.37 34.03
CA GLY A 444 16.02 -37.38 35.31
C GLY A 444 14.89 -36.39 35.37
N ALA A 445 14.18 -36.41 36.49
CA ALA A 445 13.01 -35.59 36.74
C ALA A 445 12.97 -35.12 38.20
N SER A 446 12.14 -34.11 38.45
CA SER A 446 11.83 -33.63 39.79
C SER A 446 10.42 -34.03 40.19
N ASP A 447 10.28 -34.67 41.35
CA ASP A 447 8.97 -34.98 41.92
C ASP A 447 8.29 -33.73 42.50
N ASP A 448 9.09 -32.77 42.98
CA ASP A 448 8.65 -31.50 43.54
C ASP A 448 8.94 -30.33 42.59
N ALA A 449 7.99 -29.40 42.50
CA ALA A 449 8.22 -28.13 41.84
C ALA A 449 8.86 -27.13 42.81
N PHE A 450 9.85 -26.39 42.33
CA PHE A 450 10.40 -25.25 43.05
C PHE A 450 9.33 -24.16 43.13
N ALA A 451 8.96 -23.82 44.36
CA ALA A 451 7.91 -22.87 44.70
C ALA A 451 8.43 -21.43 44.87
N GLY A 452 9.74 -21.28 44.95
CA GLY A 452 10.44 -20.02 45.17
C GLY A 452 10.68 -19.24 43.88
N GLY A 453 11.58 -18.26 43.96
CA GLY A 453 11.87 -17.37 42.83
C GLY A 453 10.86 -16.23 42.65
N THR A 454 11.14 -15.36 41.69
CA THR A 454 10.32 -14.17 41.43
C THR A 454 9.19 -14.54 40.47
N ALA A 455 7.94 -14.23 40.86
CA ALA A 455 6.81 -14.40 39.96
C ALA A 455 6.98 -13.46 38.75
N ALA A 456 6.68 -13.97 37.55
CA ALA A 456 7.01 -13.26 36.33
C ALA A 456 5.84 -13.18 35.34
N VAL A 457 5.87 -12.11 34.56
CA VAL A 457 5.00 -11.88 33.42
C VAL A 457 5.73 -12.40 32.18
N THR A 458 5.24 -13.51 31.63
CA THR A 458 5.77 -14.14 30.40
C THR A 458 5.14 -13.56 29.13
N ALA A 459 3.90 -13.08 29.23
CA ALA A 459 3.28 -12.25 28.21
C ALA A 459 2.31 -11.25 28.85
N PHE A 460 2.24 -10.05 28.27
CA PHE A 460 1.21 -9.06 28.59
C PHE A 460 0.87 -8.37 27.27
N ARG A 461 -0.39 -8.47 26.86
CA ARG A 461 -0.87 -8.01 25.56
C ARG A 461 -2.20 -7.28 25.71
N LEU A 462 -2.37 -6.24 24.90
CA LEU A 462 -3.61 -5.47 24.78
C LEU A 462 -4.11 -5.63 23.34
N ASP A 463 -5.30 -6.22 23.19
CA ASP A 463 -5.85 -6.70 21.90
C ASP A 463 -4.84 -7.51 21.07
N GLY A 464 -4.07 -8.35 21.75
CA GLY A 464 -3.05 -9.21 21.13
C GLY A 464 -1.74 -8.52 20.77
N SER A 465 -1.63 -7.19 20.91
CA SER A 465 -0.40 -6.42 20.68
C SER A 465 0.43 -6.22 21.96
N LYS A 466 1.75 -6.05 21.81
CA LYS A 466 2.67 -5.64 22.88
C LYS A 466 2.96 -4.13 22.91
N ASP A 467 2.56 -3.41 21.85
CA ASP A 467 2.88 -2.00 21.65
C ASP A 467 1.80 -1.07 22.23
N PRO A 468 2.12 0.21 22.48
CA PRO A 468 1.16 1.19 22.97
C PRO A 468 -0.09 1.20 22.08
N GLN A 469 -1.23 0.91 22.69
CA GLN A 469 -2.45 0.70 21.93
C GLN A 469 -3.28 1.98 21.87
N ARG A 470 -3.76 2.33 20.68
CA ARG A 470 -4.77 3.36 20.50
C ARG A 470 -6.14 2.73 20.32
N VAL A 471 -7.11 3.21 21.09
CA VAL A 471 -8.48 2.67 21.11
C VAL A 471 -9.51 3.79 20.99
N GLU A 472 -10.65 3.50 20.36
CA GLU A 472 -11.76 4.45 20.27
C GLU A 472 -12.38 4.65 21.67
N PRO A 473 -12.88 5.85 22.01
CA PRO A 473 -13.68 6.05 23.22
C PRO A 473 -14.88 5.09 23.26
N GLY A 474 -15.05 4.35 24.35
CA GLY A 474 -16.10 3.34 24.51
C GLY A 474 -15.80 1.98 23.86
N ALA A 475 -14.66 1.78 23.19
CA ALA A 475 -14.27 0.47 22.68
C ALA A 475 -13.93 -0.50 23.81
N VAL A 476 -14.21 -1.79 23.60
CA VAL A 476 -13.75 -2.86 24.49
C VAL A 476 -12.32 -3.24 24.12
N VAL A 477 -11.45 -3.32 25.12
CA VAL A 477 -10.04 -3.71 25.02
C VAL A 477 -9.85 -5.03 25.76
N SER A 478 -9.37 -6.06 25.07
CA SER A 478 -9.02 -7.35 25.62
C SER A 478 -7.61 -7.32 26.17
N ILE A 479 -7.49 -7.43 27.49
CA ILE A 479 -6.24 -7.53 28.23
C ILE A 479 -5.92 -9.02 28.41
N SER A 480 -4.80 -9.47 27.87
CA SER A 480 -4.33 -10.85 28.01
C SER A 480 -2.97 -10.89 28.68
N CYS A 481 -2.80 -11.74 29.68
CA CYS A 481 -1.51 -11.94 30.33
C CYS A 481 -1.23 -13.42 30.62
N ASP A 482 0.04 -13.79 30.49
CA ASP A 482 0.57 -15.09 30.86
C ASP A 482 1.56 -14.87 32.00
N VAL A 483 1.27 -15.44 33.16
CA VAL A 483 2.13 -15.35 34.35
C VAL A 483 2.59 -16.73 34.81
N THR A 484 3.68 -16.80 35.56
CA THR A 484 4.22 -18.07 36.07
C THR A 484 3.19 -18.83 36.91
N VAL A 485 2.85 -20.06 36.51
CA VAL A 485 1.88 -20.92 37.20
C VAL A 485 2.45 -21.40 38.53
N HIS A 486 1.94 -20.89 39.64
CA HIS A 486 2.26 -21.39 40.98
C HIS A 486 1.09 -21.13 41.96
N PRO A 487 0.83 -21.99 42.95
CA PRO A 487 -0.27 -21.82 43.91
C PRO A 487 -0.19 -20.54 44.76
N THR A 488 1.01 -20.03 45.00
CA THR A 488 1.23 -18.79 45.77
C THR A 488 1.31 -17.54 44.89
N THR A 489 1.33 -17.68 43.56
CA THR A 489 1.27 -16.53 42.64
C THR A 489 -0.07 -15.84 42.79
N ARG A 490 -0.04 -14.52 42.94
CA ARG A 490 -1.22 -13.65 42.95
C ARG A 490 -1.12 -12.68 41.80
N THR A 491 -2.16 -12.58 40.97
CA THR A 491 -2.24 -11.58 39.91
C THR A 491 -3.34 -10.58 40.21
N ARG A 492 -3.09 -9.30 39.96
CA ARG A 492 -4.12 -8.26 39.97
C ARG A 492 -3.94 -7.41 38.73
N VAL A 493 -5.01 -7.29 37.95
CA VAL A 493 -5.07 -6.40 36.80
C VAL A 493 -6.00 -5.25 37.15
N PHE A 494 -5.54 -4.01 36.94
CA PHE A 494 -6.40 -2.84 37.08
C PHE A 494 -5.96 -1.74 36.11
N VAL A 495 -6.89 -0.88 35.75
CA VAL A 495 -6.67 0.23 34.81
C VAL A 495 -6.81 1.54 35.55
N THR A 496 -5.82 2.42 35.45
CA THR A 496 -5.87 3.75 36.04
C THR A 496 -5.80 4.84 34.98
N ARG A 497 -6.32 6.02 35.32
CA ARG A 497 -6.19 7.26 34.58
C ARG A 497 -6.02 8.40 35.58
N ASP A 498 -4.99 9.22 35.39
CA ASP A 498 -4.72 10.37 36.27
C ASP A 498 -4.71 9.98 37.76
N GLY A 499 -4.18 8.80 38.07
CA GLY A 499 -4.14 8.21 39.42
C GLY A 499 -5.45 7.57 39.92
N THR A 500 -6.56 7.71 39.20
CA THR A 500 -7.86 7.13 39.56
C THR A 500 -8.05 5.76 38.91
N THR A 501 -8.41 4.73 39.68
CA THR A 501 -8.75 3.40 39.15
C THR A 501 -10.09 3.42 38.42
N LEU A 502 -10.06 3.12 37.12
CA LEU A 502 -11.24 3.02 36.26
C LEU A 502 -11.86 1.62 36.30
N ALA A 503 -11.02 0.59 36.37
CA ALA A 503 -11.43 -0.81 36.45
C ALA A 503 -10.43 -1.60 37.31
N ASP A 504 -10.92 -2.52 38.13
CA ASP A 504 -10.11 -3.43 38.93
C ASP A 504 -10.72 -4.83 38.83
N PHE A 505 -9.96 -5.77 38.30
CA PHE A 505 -10.40 -7.15 38.07
C PHE A 505 -10.17 -8.04 39.30
N GLY A 506 -9.74 -7.45 40.43
CA GLY A 506 -9.49 -8.14 41.68
C GLY A 506 -8.19 -8.94 41.65
N THR A 507 -7.88 -9.57 42.78
CA THR A 507 -6.71 -10.45 42.91
C THR A 507 -7.11 -11.89 42.67
N LEU A 508 -6.52 -12.53 41.66
CA LEU A 508 -6.68 -13.94 41.38
C LEU A 508 -5.51 -14.73 41.95
N VAL A 509 -5.80 -15.89 42.55
CA VAL A 509 -4.78 -16.82 43.03
C VAL A 509 -4.47 -17.83 41.93
N GLY A 510 -3.20 -18.17 41.78
CA GLY A 510 -2.70 -19.05 40.74
C GLY A 510 -2.31 -18.29 39.47
N GLY A 511 -1.14 -18.62 38.94
CA GLY A 511 -0.67 -18.08 37.66
C GLY A 511 -1.36 -18.69 36.43
N GLY A 512 -0.72 -18.59 35.27
CA GLY A 512 -1.22 -19.05 33.97
C GLY A 512 -1.78 -17.93 33.09
N HIS A 513 -2.48 -18.34 32.03
CA HIS A 513 -3.13 -17.44 31.09
C HIS A 513 -4.38 -16.82 31.71
N ARG A 514 -4.51 -15.49 31.58
CA ARG A 514 -5.69 -14.73 31.99
C ARG A 514 -6.11 -13.78 30.88
N GLN A 515 -7.41 -13.56 30.79
CA GLN A 515 -8.02 -12.61 29.86
C GLN A 515 -9.09 -11.81 30.58
N HIS A 516 -9.07 -10.49 30.38
CA HIS A 516 -10.01 -9.53 30.95
C HIS A 516 -10.44 -8.53 29.87
N ASP A 517 -11.69 -8.09 29.92
CA ASP A 517 -12.19 -7.08 29.00
C ASP A 517 -12.39 -5.75 29.74
N PHE A 518 -11.87 -4.67 29.17
CA PHE A 518 -11.98 -3.31 29.69
C PHE A 518 -12.68 -2.42 28.67
N THR A 519 -13.78 -1.76 29.03
CA THR A 519 -14.38 -0.74 28.16
C THR A 519 -13.67 0.59 28.37
N ALA A 520 -13.01 1.11 27.34
CA ALA A 520 -12.31 2.38 27.37
C ALA A 520 -13.28 3.53 27.74
N PRO A 521 -12.87 4.49 28.59
CA PRO A 521 -13.73 5.58 29.02
C PRO A 521 -14.22 6.41 27.82
N VAL A 522 -15.47 6.86 27.87
CA VAL A 522 -16.00 7.84 26.91
C VAL A 522 -15.41 9.20 27.25
N VAL A 523 -14.49 9.67 26.42
CA VAL A 523 -13.75 10.93 26.59
C VAL A 523 -13.98 11.85 25.41
N THR A 524 -13.94 13.16 25.65
CA THR A 524 -14.05 14.20 24.60
C THR A 524 -12.69 14.73 24.15
N GLN A 525 -11.60 14.32 24.79
CA GLN A 525 -10.21 14.66 24.47
C GLN A 525 -9.33 13.41 24.60
N PRO A 526 -8.15 13.37 23.95
CA PRO A 526 -7.20 12.27 24.12
C PRO A 526 -6.91 12.04 25.60
N ALA A 527 -6.98 10.79 26.03
CA ALA A 527 -6.71 10.39 27.41
C ALA A 527 -5.77 9.20 27.44
N THR A 528 -4.85 9.19 28.41
CA THR A 528 -3.93 8.09 28.63
C THR A 528 -4.44 7.25 29.81
N CYS A 529 -4.65 5.96 29.56
CA CYS A 529 -4.90 4.97 30.61
C CYS A 529 -3.66 4.10 30.78
N ILE A 530 -3.39 3.68 32.02
CA ILE A 530 -2.32 2.76 32.35
C ILE A 530 -2.96 1.46 32.83
N VAL A 531 -2.66 0.35 32.16
CA VAL A 531 -3.02 -0.98 32.61
C VAL A 531 -1.88 -1.52 33.47
N HIS A 532 -2.19 -1.79 34.72
CA HIS A 532 -1.27 -2.36 35.71
C HIS A 532 -1.52 -3.86 35.78
N LEU A 533 -0.44 -4.64 35.74
CA LEU A 533 -0.42 -6.06 36.02
C LEU A 533 0.53 -6.28 37.18
N LEU A 534 -0.03 -6.37 38.39
CA LEU A 534 0.71 -6.75 39.59
C LEU A 534 0.78 -8.27 39.67
N VAL A 535 1.99 -8.80 39.79
CA VAL A 535 2.24 -10.23 39.99
C VAL A 535 3.05 -10.40 41.27
N GLY A 536 2.40 -10.90 42.32
CA GLY A 536 2.99 -11.19 43.62
C GLY A 536 3.32 -12.67 43.77
N GLY A 537 4.44 -12.96 44.44
CA GLY A 537 4.84 -14.30 44.86
C GLY A 537 5.55 -14.25 46.23
N PRO A 538 6.09 -15.38 46.71
CA PRO A 538 6.78 -15.45 48.01
C PRO A 538 8.02 -14.54 48.06
N CYS A 539 8.60 -14.22 46.90
CA CYS A 539 9.82 -13.42 46.78
C CYS A 539 9.60 -11.96 46.38
N GLY A 540 8.35 -11.46 46.46
CA GLY A 540 8.02 -10.06 46.19
C GLY A 540 6.95 -9.88 45.12
N GLU A 541 6.72 -8.63 44.74
CA GLU A 541 5.71 -8.22 43.76
C GLU A 541 6.38 -7.46 42.60
N VAL A 542 5.94 -7.75 41.37
CA VAL A 542 6.37 -7.08 40.14
C VAL A 542 5.17 -6.37 39.55
N ASP A 543 5.33 -5.08 39.23
CA ASP A 543 4.33 -4.29 38.52
C ASP A 543 4.75 -4.11 37.06
N HIS A 544 3.94 -4.64 36.14
CA HIS A 544 4.11 -4.40 34.72
C HIS A 544 3.05 -3.42 34.23
N LEU A 545 3.51 -2.33 33.62
CA LEU A 545 2.66 -1.28 33.07
C LEU A 545 2.55 -1.40 31.56
N GLN A 546 1.35 -1.18 31.02
CA GLN A 546 1.15 -0.86 29.61
C GLN A 546 0.25 0.36 29.45
N THR A 547 0.50 1.12 28.39
CA THR A 547 -0.18 2.38 28.14
C THR A 547 -1.20 2.23 27.01
N ILE A 548 -2.43 2.67 27.27
CA ILE A 548 -3.49 2.80 26.28
C ILE A 548 -3.76 4.28 26.04
N THR A 549 -3.76 4.70 24.77
CA THR A 549 -4.24 6.03 24.37
C THR A 549 -5.67 5.92 23.88
N VAL A 550 -6.61 6.47 24.65
CA VAL A 550 -8.02 6.57 24.26
C VAL A 550 -8.19 7.85 23.46
N ALA A 551 -8.38 7.73 22.14
CA ALA A 551 -8.52 8.87 21.25
C ALA A 551 -9.38 8.50 20.04
N ALA A 552 -10.32 9.37 19.64
CA ALA A 552 -11.23 9.09 18.52
C ALA A 552 -10.56 9.24 17.15
N ARG A 553 -10.81 8.35 16.18
CA ARG A 553 -10.17 8.46 14.85
C ARG A 553 -10.88 9.52 14.03
N PRO A 554 -10.19 10.60 13.61
CA PRO A 554 -10.75 11.50 12.61
C PRO A 554 -11.06 10.70 11.34
N ARG A 555 -12.29 10.85 10.85
CA ARG A 555 -12.71 10.36 9.53
C ARG A 555 -12.53 11.51 8.56
N LEU A 556 -11.28 11.79 8.23
CA LEU A 556 -10.97 12.87 7.31
C LEU A 556 -11.75 12.69 6.00
N GLY A 557 -12.28 13.79 5.47
CA GLY A 557 -12.94 13.82 4.18
C GLY A 557 -12.55 15.05 3.39
N VAL A 558 -12.24 14.88 2.11
CA VAL A 558 -12.13 16.00 1.16
C VAL A 558 -13.54 16.32 0.69
N ALA A 559 -14.18 17.28 1.34
CA ALA A 559 -15.57 17.61 1.08
C ALA A 559 -15.75 18.38 -0.23
N HIS A 560 -14.76 19.21 -0.59
CA HIS A 560 -14.81 19.99 -1.81
C HIS A 560 -13.42 20.35 -2.33
N LEU A 561 -13.25 20.31 -3.66
CA LEU A 561 -12.06 20.80 -4.35
C LEU A 561 -12.45 21.96 -5.26
N GLU A 562 -12.07 23.16 -4.85
CA GLU A 562 -12.26 24.36 -5.64
C GLU A 562 -11.01 24.69 -6.45
N VAL A 563 -11.20 24.99 -7.74
CA VAL A 563 -10.14 25.29 -8.70
C VAL A 563 -10.46 26.64 -9.34
N THR A 564 -9.59 27.62 -9.14
CA THR A 564 -9.88 29.02 -9.44
C THR A 564 -8.72 29.68 -10.18
N GLN A 565 -9.05 30.46 -11.21
CA GLN A 565 -8.15 31.37 -11.90
C GLN A 565 -8.83 32.74 -11.94
N GLY A 566 -8.44 33.67 -11.07
CA GLY A 566 -9.08 34.98 -10.99
C GLY A 566 -10.44 34.96 -10.30
N VAL A 567 -11.44 34.22 -10.79
CA VAL A 567 -12.81 34.19 -10.25
C VAL A 567 -13.42 32.80 -10.34
N GLN A 568 -14.26 32.40 -9.37
CA GLN A 568 -14.96 31.11 -9.41
C GLN A 568 -16.28 31.10 -8.63
N ASP A 569 -17.30 30.42 -9.14
CA ASP A 569 -18.55 30.14 -8.43
C ASP A 569 -18.56 28.75 -7.78
N ALA A 570 -19.60 28.45 -7.01
CA ALA A 570 -19.72 27.15 -6.33
C ALA A 570 -19.89 25.99 -7.33
N ALA A 571 -20.46 26.26 -8.51
CA ALA A 571 -20.72 25.29 -9.56
C ALA A 571 -19.51 25.01 -10.46
N HIS A 572 -18.46 25.81 -10.34
CA HIS A 572 -17.24 25.80 -11.16
C HIS A 572 -17.50 26.00 -12.64
N THR A 573 -18.31 27.01 -12.94
CA THR A 573 -18.70 27.31 -14.32
C THR A 573 -17.67 28.13 -15.09
N VAL A 574 -16.71 28.76 -14.39
CA VAL A 574 -15.71 29.62 -15.01
C VAL A 574 -14.75 28.79 -15.86
N GLN A 575 -14.63 29.17 -17.14
CA GLN A 575 -13.64 28.58 -18.03
C GLN A 575 -12.21 28.85 -17.52
N LEU A 576 -11.44 27.78 -17.38
CA LEU A 576 -10.01 27.87 -17.08
C LEU A 576 -9.21 28.09 -18.37
N VAL A 577 -8.18 28.91 -18.25
CA VAL A 577 -7.24 29.33 -19.28
C VAL A 577 -5.96 28.50 -19.19
N GLU A 578 -5.46 28.03 -20.33
CA GLU A 578 -4.17 27.35 -20.41
C GLU A 578 -3.01 28.27 -20.04
N GLY A 579 -1.96 27.71 -19.45
CA GLY A 579 -0.77 28.49 -19.12
C GLY A 579 -0.96 29.47 -17.96
N ARG A 580 -2.14 29.53 -17.33
CA ARG A 580 -2.46 30.46 -16.23
C ARG A 580 -2.31 29.82 -14.86
N THR A 581 -1.59 30.49 -13.96
CA THR A 581 -1.44 30.06 -12.56
C THR A 581 -2.80 29.88 -11.90
N THR A 582 -2.99 28.74 -11.26
CA THR A 582 -4.29 28.27 -10.76
C THR A 582 -4.25 27.97 -9.28
N GLY A 583 -5.20 28.51 -8.53
CA GLY A 583 -5.37 28.26 -7.11
C GLY A 583 -6.25 27.03 -6.92
N VAL A 584 -5.82 26.11 -6.06
CA VAL A 584 -6.64 24.96 -5.67
C VAL A 584 -6.87 25.02 -4.17
N ARG A 585 -8.13 24.97 -3.77
CA ARG A 585 -8.53 24.95 -2.36
C ARG A 585 -9.22 23.63 -2.06
N ALA A 586 -8.62 22.84 -1.17
CA ALA A 586 -9.21 21.60 -0.70
C ALA A 586 -9.83 21.80 0.67
N TYR A 587 -11.15 21.85 0.71
CA TYR A 587 -11.91 21.97 1.94
C TYR A 587 -12.08 20.61 2.57
N LEU A 588 -11.74 20.52 3.84
CA LEU A 588 -11.65 19.28 4.57
C LEU A 588 -12.65 19.23 5.71
N THR A 589 -13.05 18.02 6.09
CA THR A 589 -13.84 17.73 7.28
C THR A 589 -13.09 16.73 8.14
N SER A 590 -13.17 16.87 9.46
CA SER A 590 -12.53 15.94 10.39
C SER A 590 -13.35 14.66 10.59
N GLY A 591 -14.67 14.74 10.38
CA GLY A 591 -15.62 13.68 10.69
C GLY A 591 -15.72 13.35 12.19
N LEU A 592 -15.14 14.19 13.06
CA LEU A 592 -15.25 14.06 14.51
C LEU A 592 -16.57 14.67 15.00
N GLY A 593 -17.22 14.00 15.96
CA GLY A 593 -18.36 14.55 16.69
C GLY A 593 -17.93 15.49 17.82
N ALA A 594 -18.35 15.20 19.05
CA ALA A 594 -17.99 16.00 20.23
C ALA A 594 -16.52 15.85 20.70
N PHE A 595 -15.73 14.99 20.04
CA PHE A 595 -14.31 14.78 20.37
C PHE A 595 -13.44 15.91 19.80
N THR A 596 -12.39 16.29 20.51
CA THR A 596 -11.50 17.39 20.13
C THR A 596 -10.03 17.09 20.38
N TYR A 597 -9.17 17.57 19.48
CA TYR A 597 -7.70 17.58 19.66
C TYR A 597 -7.11 18.95 20.03
N THR A 598 -7.89 20.04 19.92
CA THR A 598 -7.42 21.43 20.09
C THR A 598 -8.04 22.15 21.29
N GLY A 599 -9.12 21.60 21.83
CA GLY A 599 -10.01 22.21 22.81
C GLY A 599 -11.38 22.57 22.23
N VAL A 600 -11.52 22.62 20.90
CA VAL A 600 -12.79 22.90 20.19
C VAL A 600 -13.39 21.60 19.64
N PRO A 601 -14.63 21.22 20.03
CA PRO A 601 -15.29 20.00 19.55
C PRO A 601 -15.28 19.88 18.02
N GLY A 602 -14.87 18.71 17.53
CA GLY A 602 -14.81 18.41 16.10
C GLY A 602 -13.54 18.90 15.40
N GLU A 603 -12.66 19.63 16.10
CA GLU A 603 -11.52 20.27 15.47
C GLU A 603 -10.26 19.38 15.46
N VAL A 604 -9.55 19.38 14.32
CA VAL A 604 -8.25 18.73 14.14
C VAL A 604 -7.27 19.74 13.56
N ALA A 605 -6.22 20.06 14.31
CA ALA A 605 -5.15 20.94 13.87
C ALA A 605 -4.03 20.18 13.12
N GLY A 606 -3.19 20.94 12.42
CA GLY A 606 -1.99 20.40 11.79
C GLY A 606 -2.26 19.52 10.57
N VAL A 607 -3.47 19.59 10.00
CA VAL A 607 -3.82 18.83 8.80
C VAL A 607 -3.05 19.38 7.63
N THR A 608 -2.31 18.53 6.95
CA THR A 608 -1.49 18.87 5.78
C THR A 608 -1.85 17.93 4.62
N GLY A 609 -1.18 18.05 3.48
CA GLY A 609 -1.46 17.21 2.34
C GLY A 609 -0.49 17.36 1.19
N THR A 610 -0.89 16.80 0.05
CA THR A 610 -0.22 16.93 -1.23
C THR A 610 -1.26 16.97 -2.33
N LEU A 611 -1.10 17.89 -3.28
CA LEU A 611 -1.84 17.93 -4.53
C LEU A 611 -1.01 17.28 -5.62
N GLN A 612 -1.51 16.18 -6.18
CA GLN A 612 -0.98 15.58 -7.40
C GLN A 612 -1.72 16.16 -8.60
N VAL A 613 -0.95 16.64 -9.57
CA VAL A 613 -1.47 17.11 -10.86
C VAL A 613 -1.17 16.03 -11.88
N GLU A 614 -2.22 15.49 -12.51
CA GLU A 614 -2.15 14.38 -13.45
C GLU A 614 -2.63 14.82 -14.85
N ARG A 615 -1.95 14.34 -15.90
CA ARG A 615 -2.38 14.46 -17.30
C ARG A 615 -2.31 13.10 -17.98
N GLY A 616 -3.38 12.70 -18.65
CA GLY A 616 -3.46 11.37 -19.30
C GLY A 616 -3.20 10.21 -18.34
N GLY A 617 -3.56 10.35 -17.05
CA GLY A 617 -3.30 9.36 -16.00
C GLY A 617 -1.87 9.33 -15.45
N VAL A 618 -0.99 10.25 -15.87
CA VAL A 618 0.39 10.37 -15.38
C VAL A 618 0.52 11.57 -14.45
N VAL A 619 1.07 11.35 -13.25
CA VAL A 619 1.40 12.45 -12.31
C VAL A 619 2.54 13.29 -12.92
N VAL A 620 2.24 14.53 -13.26
CA VAL A 620 3.22 15.50 -13.81
C VAL A 620 3.81 16.42 -12.75
N ALA A 621 3.14 16.58 -11.61
CA ALA A 621 3.65 17.34 -10.47
C ALA A 621 3.04 16.86 -9.15
N SER A 622 3.78 17.10 -8.06
CA SER A 622 3.31 16.91 -6.68
C SER A 622 3.61 18.18 -5.89
N ILE A 623 2.57 18.88 -5.45
CA ILE A 623 2.63 20.22 -4.88
C ILE A 623 2.22 20.16 -3.40
N ALA A 624 3.04 20.74 -2.52
CA ALA A 624 2.71 20.88 -1.10
C ALA A 624 1.75 22.07 -0.89
N PRO A 625 0.89 22.03 0.14
CA PRO A 625 0.05 23.18 0.46
C PRO A 625 0.92 24.33 1.01
N ALA A 626 0.39 25.55 0.95
CA ALA A 626 1.04 26.75 1.51
C ALA A 626 1.32 26.61 3.03
N GLY A 627 0.51 25.82 3.73
CA GLY A 627 0.71 25.49 5.14
C GLY A 627 -0.28 24.44 5.62
N PRO A 628 -0.08 23.88 6.83
CA PRO A 628 -1.09 23.06 7.49
C PRO A 628 -2.30 23.92 7.89
N VAL A 629 -3.45 23.28 8.04
CA VAL A 629 -4.71 23.91 8.41
C VAL A 629 -5.37 23.21 9.58
N THR A 630 -6.32 23.92 10.19
CA THR A 630 -7.16 23.39 11.24
C THR A 630 -8.57 23.21 10.71
N ILE A 631 -9.16 22.02 10.88
CA ILE A 631 -10.41 21.63 10.22
C ILE A 631 -11.46 21.21 11.24
N ASN A 632 -12.73 21.44 10.92
CA ASN A 632 -13.87 21.19 11.79
C ASN A 632 -14.67 19.93 11.39
N ALA A 633 -15.68 19.60 12.20
CA ALA A 633 -16.53 18.41 12.04
C ALA A 633 -17.25 18.31 10.68
N GLY A 634 -17.73 19.43 10.13
CA GLY A 634 -18.62 19.44 8.97
C GLY A 634 -18.32 20.55 7.96
N PHE A 635 -18.81 20.33 6.74
CA PHE A 635 -18.67 21.23 5.58
C PHE A 635 -19.86 22.20 5.41
N ALA A 636 -20.93 22.06 6.21
CA ALA A 636 -22.17 22.82 5.99
C ALA A 636 -21.99 24.36 6.03
N ASP A 637 -20.91 24.84 6.64
CA ASP A 637 -20.59 26.26 6.82
C ASP A 637 -19.29 26.66 6.11
N VAL A 638 -19.05 26.18 4.88
CA VAL A 638 -17.85 26.63 4.15
C VAL A 638 -18.00 28.08 3.71
N ASP A 639 -17.43 28.93 4.54
CA ASP A 639 -17.09 30.28 4.19
C ASP A 639 -16.01 30.28 3.09
N ARG A 640 -16.45 30.35 1.83
CA ARG A 640 -15.56 30.46 0.68
C ARG A 640 -14.80 31.79 0.65
N SER A 641 -15.19 32.78 1.46
CA SER A 641 -14.43 34.03 1.63
C SER A 641 -13.21 33.86 2.53
N GLY A 642 -13.13 32.77 3.29
CA GLY A 642 -11.99 32.44 4.16
C GLY A 642 -11.10 31.32 3.64
N THR A 643 -9.93 31.19 4.27
CA THR A 643 -8.93 30.12 4.02
C THR A 643 -8.71 29.20 5.20
N ALA A 644 -9.29 29.49 6.37
CA ALA A 644 -8.97 28.85 7.65
C ALA A 644 -9.15 27.32 7.67
N HIS A 645 -10.01 26.78 6.78
CA HIS A 645 -10.39 25.36 6.73
C HIS A 645 -10.07 24.68 5.39
N ALA A 646 -9.18 25.28 4.58
CA ALA A 646 -8.84 24.75 3.27
C ALA A 646 -7.33 24.66 3.06
N LEU A 647 -6.85 23.49 2.63
CA LEU A 647 -5.48 23.39 2.12
C LEU A 647 -5.39 24.20 0.82
N LEU A 648 -4.49 25.17 0.79
CA LEU A 648 -4.27 26.04 -0.36
C LEU A 648 -3.07 25.55 -1.16
N PHE A 649 -3.26 25.35 -2.45
CA PHE A 649 -2.19 25.00 -3.40
C PHE A 649 -2.17 26.03 -4.53
N VAL A 650 -0.98 26.30 -5.05
CA VAL A 650 -0.77 27.12 -6.24
C VAL A 650 -0.17 26.23 -7.31
N VAL A 651 -0.92 26.02 -8.39
CA VAL A 651 -0.50 25.22 -9.54
C VAL A 651 0.09 26.17 -10.59
N PRO A 652 1.39 26.05 -10.91
CA PRO A 652 2.01 26.86 -11.97
C PRO A 652 1.28 26.72 -13.31
N GLY A 653 1.16 27.82 -14.04
CA GLY A 653 0.44 27.85 -15.32
C GLY A 653 0.95 26.85 -16.35
N ALA A 654 2.26 26.56 -16.38
CA ALA A 654 2.86 25.55 -17.26
C ALA A 654 2.32 24.12 -17.07
N LEU A 655 1.64 23.84 -15.96
CA LEU A 655 0.99 22.55 -15.69
C LEU A 655 -0.49 22.53 -16.11
N MET A 656 -1.07 23.68 -16.45
CA MET A 656 -2.48 23.86 -16.79
C MET A 656 -2.66 23.86 -18.31
N SER A 657 -2.82 22.68 -18.90
CA SER A 657 -3.11 22.52 -20.34
C SER A 657 -3.97 21.29 -20.59
N GLY A 658 -5.02 21.46 -21.40
CA GLY A 658 -6.02 20.43 -21.69
C GLY A 658 -6.76 19.91 -20.46
N ASP A 659 -7.02 18.60 -20.43
CA ASP A 659 -7.64 17.91 -19.31
C ASP A 659 -6.61 17.63 -18.21
N VAL A 660 -6.82 18.22 -17.04
CA VAL A 660 -5.95 18.11 -15.86
C VAL A 660 -6.74 17.48 -14.72
N THR A 661 -6.24 16.38 -14.16
CA THR A 661 -6.80 15.77 -12.96
C THR A 661 -6.02 16.24 -11.73
N MET A 662 -6.72 16.84 -10.78
CA MET A 662 -6.19 17.33 -9.51
C MET A 662 -6.60 16.38 -8.40
N ARG A 663 -5.64 15.64 -7.85
CA ARG A 663 -5.87 14.69 -6.75
C ARG A 663 -5.22 15.21 -5.49
N VAL A 664 -6.02 15.49 -4.47
CA VAL A 664 -5.53 15.90 -3.15
C VAL A 664 -5.53 14.70 -2.22
N THR A 665 -4.43 14.54 -1.49
CA THR A 665 -4.33 13.62 -0.35
C THR A 665 -4.05 14.44 0.91
N ALA A 666 -5.03 14.50 1.81
CA ALA A 666 -4.93 15.15 3.11
C ALA A 666 -4.56 14.13 4.21
N ARG A 667 -3.85 14.58 5.23
CA ARG A 667 -3.36 13.76 6.34
C ARG A 667 -3.19 14.58 7.62
N ALA A 668 -3.45 13.98 8.78
CA ALA A 668 -3.36 14.63 10.10
C ALA A 668 -2.22 14.02 10.95
N PRO A 669 -0.94 14.33 10.65
CA PRO A 669 0.20 13.74 11.34
C PRO A 669 0.28 14.19 12.81
N GLY A 670 0.93 13.38 13.64
CA GLY A 670 1.25 13.74 15.02
C GLY A 670 0.08 13.67 16.00
N LEU A 671 -1.07 13.12 15.60
CA LEU A 671 -2.17 12.90 16.53
C LEU A 671 -1.80 11.84 17.59
N PRO A 672 -2.09 12.08 18.87
CA PRO A 672 -1.81 11.12 19.95
C PRO A 672 -2.36 9.72 19.65
N GLY A 673 -1.49 8.72 19.74
CA GLY A 673 -1.84 7.31 19.55
C GLY A 673 -1.84 6.80 18.10
N PHE A 674 -1.65 7.66 17.09
CA PHE A 674 -1.69 7.20 15.69
C PHE A 674 -0.34 6.73 15.15
N GLY A 675 0.79 7.18 15.72
CA GLY A 675 2.12 6.79 15.23
C GLY A 675 2.26 6.98 13.72
N ALA A 676 2.55 5.88 13.00
CA ALA A 676 2.63 5.88 11.53
C ALA A 676 1.26 5.75 10.82
N ASP A 677 0.21 5.24 11.48
CA ASP A 677 -1.14 5.10 10.93
C ASP A 677 -1.90 6.44 10.98
N THR A 678 -1.35 7.44 10.30
CA THR A 678 -1.92 8.79 10.27
C THR A 678 -3.25 8.80 9.51
N PRO A 679 -4.35 9.35 10.09
CA PRO A 679 -5.61 9.53 9.38
C PRO A 679 -5.39 10.29 8.08
N SER A 680 -5.95 9.79 6.99
CA SER A 680 -5.82 10.39 5.66
C SER A 680 -7.11 10.30 4.88
N ALA A 681 -7.26 11.22 3.92
CA ALA A 681 -8.36 11.25 2.97
C ALA A 681 -7.84 11.67 1.60
N SER A 682 -8.51 11.23 0.54
CA SER A 682 -8.21 11.74 -0.79
C SER A 682 -9.49 12.17 -1.51
N GLY A 683 -9.34 13.14 -2.39
CA GLY A 683 -10.38 13.62 -3.28
C GLY A 683 -9.75 14.00 -4.62
N SER A 684 -10.52 13.93 -5.70
CA SER A 684 -10.02 14.29 -7.02
C SER A 684 -11.04 15.06 -7.83
N ARG A 685 -10.55 15.93 -8.70
CA ARG A 685 -11.36 16.68 -9.65
C ARG A 685 -10.65 16.76 -11.00
N VAL A 686 -11.40 16.52 -12.07
CA VAL A 686 -10.92 16.80 -13.43
C VAL A 686 -11.38 18.19 -13.82
N VAL A 687 -10.47 19.00 -14.34
CA VAL A 687 -10.76 20.31 -14.91
C VAL A 687 -10.18 20.38 -16.33
N ARG A 688 -10.75 21.24 -17.16
CA ARG A 688 -10.28 21.48 -18.52
C ARG A 688 -9.82 22.92 -18.64
N ALA A 689 -8.53 23.12 -18.87
CA ALA A 689 -7.98 24.40 -19.30
C ALA A 689 -8.08 24.51 -20.82
N ARG A 690 -8.41 25.69 -21.34
CA ARG A 690 -8.51 25.98 -22.77
C ARG A 690 -7.60 27.15 -23.14
N PRO A 691 -6.97 27.15 -24.33
CA PRO A 691 -6.24 28.31 -24.80
C PRO A 691 -7.13 29.56 -24.74
N ALA A 692 -6.53 30.69 -24.39
CA ALA A 692 -7.07 32.01 -24.65
C ALA A 692 -6.11 32.74 -25.59
N GLY A 693 -6.59 33.77 -26.27
CA GLY A 693 -5.72 34.64 -27.07
C GLY A 693 -4.65 35.36 -26.25
N THR A 694 -3.68 35.93 -26.95
CA THR A 694 -2.62 36.76 -26.36
C THR A 694 -2.95 38.23 -26.52
N LEU A 695 -2.43 39.07 -25.62
CA LEU A 695 -2.48 40.52 -25.77
C LEU A 695 -1.08 41.08 -25.96
N THR A 696 -0.92 41.95 -26.94
CA THR A 696 0.29 42.76 -27.07
C THR A 696 -0.01 44.20 -26.67
N VAL A 697 0.73 44.68 -25.67
CA VAL A 697 0.58 46.02 -25.10
C VAL A 697 1.86 46.82 -25.35
N ILE A 698 1.73 48.00 -25.94
CA ILE A 698 2.81 48.98 -26.06
C ILE A 698 2.87 49.80 -24.77
N GLN A 699 3.98 49.68 -24.05
CA GLN A 699 4.22 50.42 -22.81
C GLN A 699 4.58 51.87 -23.13
N LEU A 700 3.71 52.80 -22.72
CA LEU A 700 3.92 54.24 -22.84
C LEU A 700 3.73 54.95 -21.50
N ARG A 701 4.39 56.10 -21.35
CA ARG A 701 4.34 56.91 -20.12
C ARG A 701 4.32 58.37 -20.52
N MET A 702 3.42 59.13 -19.92
CA MET A 702 3.18 60.53 -20.28
C MET A 702 3.43 61.44 -19.08
N GLY A 703 4.28 62.46 -19.27
CA GLY A 703 4.49 63.54 -18.30
C GLY A 703 3.52 64.70 -18.54
N LEU A 704 3.35 65.54 -17.52
CA LEU A 704 2.55 66.76 -17.60
C LEU A 704 3.49 67.94 -17.77
N THR A 705 3.37 68.64 -18.89
CA THR A 705 4.10 69.89 -19.18
C THR A 705 3.24 71.12 -18.95
N ASN A 706 1.96 70.94 -18.62
CA ASN A 706 1.05 72.03 -18.28
C ASN A 706 1.67 72.89 -17.15
N PRO A 707 1.89 74.21 -17.38
CA PRO A 707 2.53 75.08 -16.40
C PRO A 707 1.82 75.14 -15.04
N ALA A 708 0.52 74.84 -14.98
CA ALA A 708 -0.23 74.82 -13.73
C ALA A 708 0.16 73.63 -12.83
N HIS A 709 0.57 72.50 -13.41
CA HIS A 709 0.89 71.26 -12.68
C HIS A 709 1.98 70.42 -13.37
N PRO A 710 3.19 70.97 -13.58
CA PRO A 710 4.25 70.24 -14.27
C PRO A 710 4.68 69.04 -13.42
N THR A 711 4.58 67.85 -13.99
CA THR A 711 4.89 66.59 -13.29
C THR A 711 5.60 65.65 -14.26
N PRO A 712 6.76 65.09 -13.91
CA PRO A 712 7.47 64.16 -14.78
C PRO A 712 6.62 62.91 -15.05
N ALA A 713 6.86 62.25 -16.19
CA ALA A 713 6.23 60.98 -16.51
C ALA A 713 6.49 59.92 -15.42
N PRO A 714 5.56 58.97 -15.19
CA PRO A 714 5.78 57.86 -14.27
C PRO A 714 7.05 57.06 -14.58
N SER A 715 7.57 56.35 -13.59
CA SER A 715 8.68 55.41 -13.81
C SER A 715 8.20 54.12 -14.49
N ASP A 716 9.11 53.34 -15.06
CA ASP A 716 8.79 52.01 -15.58
C ASP A 716 8.26 51.07 -14.49
N ALA A 717 8.73 51.26 -13.24
CA ALA A 717 8.24 50.50 -12.11
C ALA A 717 6.78 50.83 -11.79
N ASP A 718 6.38 52.11 -11.92
CA ASP A 718 5.00 52.54 -11.70
C ASP A 718 4.05 52.00 -12.78
N TRP A 719 4.51 51.98 -14.05
CA TRP A 719 3.77 51.37 -15.15
C TRP A 719 3.59 49.86 -14.90
N LYS A 720 4.69 49.15 -14.63
CA LYS A 720 4.67 47.69 -14.37
C LYS A 720 3.79 47.34 -13.18
N PHE A 721 3.84 48.12 -12.11
CA PHE A 721 2.97 47.94 -10.96
C PHE A 721 1.49 48.02 -11.34
N SER A 722 1.12 48.92 -12.26
CA SER A 722 -0.26 49.10 -12.74
C SER A 722 -0.67 47.93 -13.63
N ALA A 723 0.20 47.54 -14.57
CA ALA A 723 -0.04 46.46 -15.53
C ALA A 723 -0.17 45.07 -14.88
N VAL A 724 0.47 44.81 -13.73
CA VAL A 724 0.24 43.57 -12.95
C VAL A 724 -1.25 43.37 -12.61
N GLY A 725 -1.99 44.47 -12.45
CA GLY A 725 -3.44 44.44 -12.22
C GLY A 725 -4.23 43.73 -13.32
N THR A 726 -3.77 43.84 -14.56
CA THR A 726 -4.33 43.16 -15.73
C THR A 726 -4.09 41.67 -15.67
N GLN A 727 -2.84 41.24 -15.44
CA GLN A 727 -2.48 39.82 -15.39
C GLN A 727 -3.35 39.06 -14.37
N ASP A 728 -3.59 39.67 -13.20
CA ASP A 728 -4.42 39.08 -12.14
C ASP A 728 -5.92 38.97 -12.51
N ARG A 729 -6.43 39.86 -13.37
CA ARG A 729 -7.88 40.04 -13.63
C ARG A 729 -8.36 39.55 -14.98
N TYR A 730 -7.44 39.31 -15.92
CA TYR A 730 -7.79 38.89 -17.28
C TYR A 730 -7.66 37.39 -17.45
N PRO A 731 -8.42 36.76 -18.34
CA PRO A 731 -8.28 35.35 -18.69
C PRO A 731 -7.08 35.10 -19.61
N LEU A 732 -5.86 35.42 -19.17
CA LEU A 732 -4.61 35.25 -19.93
C LEU A 732 -3.70 34.21 -19.26
N GLY A 733 -2.93 33.46 -20.05
CA GLY A 733 -1.82 32.68 -19.50
C GLY A 733 -0.76 33.58 -18.86
N ASP A 734 0.09 33.00 -18.01
CA ASP A 734 1.12 33.73 -17.24
C ASP A 734 2.13 34.46 -18.15
N THR A 735 2.22 34.07 -19.42
CA THR A 735 3.12 34.60 -20.44
C THR A 735 2.39 35.26 -21.62
N ASP A 736 1.07 35.35 -21.59
CA ASP A 736 0.26 35.76 -22.75
C ASP A 736 -0.04 37.27 -22.80
N LEU A 737 0.45 38.03 -21.82
CA LEU A 737 0.53 39.49 -21.85
C LEU A 737 1.91 39.94 -22.31
N TRP A 738 2.04 40.23 -23.60
CA TRP A 738 3.27 40.66 -24.24
C TRP A 738 3.42 42.17 -24.10
N VAL A 739 4.39 42.62 -23.31
CA VAL A 739 4.68 44.05 -23.17
C VAL A 739 5.83 44.43 -24.08
N ALA A 740 5.53 45.20 -25.12
CA ALA A 740 6.53 45.78 -25.99
C ALA A 740 6.87 47.21 -25.53
N VAL A 741 8.17 47.50 -25.46
CA VAL A 741 8.67 48.85 -25.17
C VAL A 741 9.17 49.44 -26.49
N PRO A 742 8.68 50.62 -26.94
CA PRO A 742 9.22 51.29 -28.12
C PRO A 742 10.75 51.42 -28.02
N ALA A 743 11.47 51.22 -29.13
CA ALA A 743 12.94 51.23 -29.15
C ALA A 743 13.54 52.57 -28.64
N THR A 744 12.79 53.65 -28.78
CA THR A 744 13.10 55.01 -28.35
C THR A 744 12.85 55.24 -26.85
N GLY A 745 12.16 54.32 -26.18
CA GLY A 745 11.75 54.48 -24.78
C GLY A 745 10.79 55.67 -24.59
N ASP A 746 9.99 55.97 -25.61
CA ASP A 746 9.26 57.24 -25.74
C ASP A 746 8.53 57.63 -24.46
N LEU A 747 8.93 58.80 -23.95
CA LEU A 747 8.20 59.55 -22.94
C LEU A 747 7.33 60.55 -23.69
N LEU A 748 6.02 60.36 -23.60
CA LEU A 748 5.08 61.35 -24.09
C LEU A 748 4.98 62.51 -23.10
N SER A 749 4.50 63.64 -23.57
CA SER A 749 4.17 64.76 -22.71
C SER A 749 2.90 65.42 -23.21
N THR A 750 2.04 65.84 -22.29
CA THR A 750 0.85 66.61 -22.62
C THR A 750 0.83 67.90 -21.80
N ASP A 751 0.42 69.00 -22.44
CA ASP A 751 0.14 70.27 -21.78
C ASP A 751 -1.37 70.43 -21.47
N HIS A 752 -2.19 69.44 -21.79
CA HIS A 752 -3.61 69.41 -21.46
C HIS A 752 -3.85 69.39 -19.93
N PHE A 753 -4.91 70.06 -19.49
CA PHE A 753 -5.25 70.14 -18.06
C PHE A 753 -6.11 68.94 -17.62
N LEU A 754 -5.46 67.91 -17.07
CA LEU A 754 -6.11 66.68 -16.58
C LEU A 754 -7.07 66.88 -15.38
N GLY A 755 -7.18 68.10 -14.85
CA GLY A 755 -8.21 68.47 -13.87
C GLY A 755 -9.61 68.62 -14.47
N LYS A 756 -9.79 68.42 -15.78
CA LYS A 756 -11.09 68.40 -16.48
C LYS A 756 -11.19 67.18 -17.39
N LYS A 757 -12.40 66.65 -17.60
CA LYS A 757 -12.66 65.54 -18.53
C LYS A 757 -12.10 65.80 -19.94
N GLY A 758 -12.37 66.98 -20.51
CA GLY A 758 -11.86 67.34 -21.84
C GLY A 758 -10.33 67.30 -21.97
N GLY A 759 -9.59 67.60 -20.90
CA GLY A 759 -8.13 67.47 -20.95
C GLY A 759 -7.63 66.02 -20.97
N TRP A 760 -8.43 65.07 -20.49
CA TRP A 760 -8.14 63.64 -20.64
C TRP A 760 -8.50 63.13 -22.04
N GLU A 761 -9.59 63.64 -22.63
CA GLU A 761 -9.99 63.33 -24.01
C GLU A 761 -8.90 63.83 -24.98
N ASP A 762 -8.46 65.09 -24.87
CA ASP A 762 -7.39 65.64 -25.70
C ASP A 762 -6.07 64.85 -25.55
N ALA A 763 -5.69 64.45 -24.33
CA ALA A 763 -4.49 63.65 -24.09
C ALA A 763 -4.60 62.21 -24.61
N LEU A 764 -5.82 61.66 -24.70
CA LEU A 764 -6.07 60.36 -25.31
C LEU A 764 -5.95 60.44 -26.83
N ASP A 765 -6.45 61.52 -27.43
CA ASP A 765 -6.25 61.82 -28.86
C ASP A 765 -4.75 61.96 -29.19
N ASP A 766 -3.95 62.64 -28.35
CA ASP A 766 -2.48 62.70 -28.48
C ASP A 766 -1.83 61.30 -28.52
N LEU A 767 -2.35 60.36 -27.72
CA LEU A 767 -1.87 58.99 -27.67
C LEU A 767 -2.27 58.20 -28.92
N ASP A 768 -3.49 58.43 -29.42
CA ASP A 768 -4.01 57.83 -30.65
C ASP A 768 -3.21 58.28 -31.88
N ASP A 769 -2.96 59.59 -32.00
CA ASP A 769 -2.08 60.18 -33.03
C ASP A 769 -0.66 59.61 -32.97
N TYR A 770 -0.15 59.32 -31.76
CA TYR A 770 1.13 58.63 -31.62
C TYR A 770 1.05 57.17 -32.09
N ALA A 771 -0.01 56.46 -31.74
CA ALA A 771 -0.25 55.07 -32.11
C ALA A 771 -0.38 54.89 -33.63
N ASP A 772 -0.86 55.91 -34.34
CA ASP A 772 -0.98 55.92 -35.80
C ASP A 772 0.34 55.75 -36.57
N ARG A 773 1.47 55.97 -35.90
CA ARG A 773 2.81 55.70 -36.46
C ARG A 773 3.10 54.21 -36.63
N TYR A 774 2.29 53.35 -36.02
CA TYR A 774 2.43 51.90 -36.07
C TYR A 774 1.41 51.33 -37.06
N ASN A 775 1.82 50.38 -37.91
CA ASN A 775 0.92 49.75 -38.88
C ASN A 775 0.19 48.51 -38.30
N GLU A 776 0.07 48.41 -36.98
CA GLU A 776 -0.44 47.22 -36.30
C GLU A 776 -1.65 47.57 -35.43
N PHE A 777 -2.83 47.13 -35.85
CA PHE A 777 -4.11 47.44 -35.20
C PHE A 777 -4.45 46.46 -34.06
N THR A 778 -3.69 45.37 -33.92
CA THR A 778 -3.88 44.41 -32.82
C THR A 778 -3.20 44.85 -31.52
N PHE A 779 -2.35 45.88 -31.57
CA PHE A 779 -1.65 46.39 -30.39
C PHE A 779 -2.54 47.30 -29.55
N ILE A 780 -2.43 47.15 -28.23
CA ILE A 780 -3.03 48.07 -27.26
C ILE A 780 -1.98 49.07 -26.81
N PHE A 781 -2.21 50.36 -27.00
CA PHE A 781 -1.33 51.44 -26.56
C PHE A 781 -1.74 51.87 -25.16
N ALA A 782 -0.98 51.40 -24.16
CA ALA A 782 -1.28 51.61 -22.75
C ALA A 782 -0.35 52.67 -22.15
N CYS A 783 -0.90 53.85 -21.91
CA CYS A 783 -0.12 54.97 -21.39
C CYS A 783 -0.48 55.29 -19.94
N THR A 784 0.54 55.38 -19.07
CA THR A 784 0.32 55.87 -17.69
C THR A 784 0.70 57.32 -17.52
N VAL A 785 -0.14 58.06 -16.79
CA VAL A 785 0.11 59.44 -16.35
C VAL A 785 0.47 59.47 -14.85
N PRO A 786 1.02 60.57 -14.30
CA PRO A 786 1.28 60.68 -12.87
C PRO A 786 0.01 60.44 -12.05
N SER A 787 0.15 60.06 -10.78
CA SER A 787 -1.01 59.99 -9.87
C SER A 787 -1.31 61.38 -9.30
N GLY A 788 -2.59 61.71 -9.15
CA GLY A 788 -2.99 63.03 -8.68
C GLY A 788 -4.51 63.18 -8.48
N ALA A 789 -4.92 64.34 -7.96
CA ALA A 789 -6.32 64.73 -7.86
C ALA A 789 -6.80 65.27 -9.21
N PHE A 790 -7.03 64.37 -10.17
CA PHE A 790 -7.49 64.67 -11.51
C PHE A 790 -9.00 64.46 -11.67
N ALA A 791 -9.56 64.90 -12.80
CA ALA A 791 -10.97 64.70 -13.10
C ALA A 791 -11.34 63.23 -13.28
N LEU A 792 -10.43 62.42 -13.85
CA LEU A 792 -10.61 61.00 -14.10
C LEU A 792 -9.47 60.18 -13.50
N ASN A 793 -9.71 58.88 -13.28
CA ASN A 793 -8.66 57.92 -12.93
C ASN A 793 -8.07 57.24 -14.18
N GLY A 794 -8.83 57.21 -15.28
CA GLY A 794 -8.45 56.67 -16.58
C GLY A 794 -9.49 57.04 -17.63
N ILE A 795 -9.16 56.81 -18.90
CA ILE A 795 -10.02 56.96 -20.07
C ILE A 795 -9.51 56.06 -21.20
N SER A 796 -10.40 55.58 -22.06
CA SER A 796 -10.07 54.71 -23.19
C SER A 796 -10.96 54.99 -24.40
N HIS A 797 -10.45 54.71 -25.60
CA HIS A 797 -11.28 54.55 -26.79
C HIS A 797 -12.03 53.22 -26.68
N ALA A 798 -13.34 53.29 -26.48
CA ALA A 798 -14.17 52.10 -26.44
C ALA A 798 -14.34 51.57 -27.87
N ALA A 799 -14.21 50.25 -28.09
CA ALA A 799 -14.42 49.70 -29.44
C ALA A 799 -15.88 49.85 -29.96
N ASN A 800 -16.80 50.37 -29.16
CA ASN A 800 -18.25 50.32 -29.38
C ASN A 800 -18.88 51.67 -29.72
N ASP A 801 -18.19 52.79 -29.51
CA ASP A 801 -18.73 54.13 -29.75
C ASP A 801 -18.76 54.49 -31.24
N ARG A 802 -18.04 53.73 -32.07
CA ARG A 802 -17.98 53.85 -33.53
C ARG A 802 -17.93 52.46 -34.18
N PRO A 803 -18.46 52.28 -35.40
CA PRO A 803 -18.40 50.98 -36.08
C PRO A 803 -16.94 50.60 -36.39
N TRP A 804 -16.37 49.74 -35.56
CA TRP A 804 -15.00 49.24 -35.70
C TRP A 804 -14.90 48.23 -36.87
N PRO A 805 -13.81 48.21 -37.65
CA PRO A 805 -12.72 49.18 -37.66
C PRO A 805 -13.12 50.41 -38.47
N LEU A 806 -13.19 51.59 -37.85
CA LEU A 806 -12.91 52.80 -38.62
C LEU A 806 -11.41 52.78 -38.91
N GLU A 807 -11.02 53.15 -40.13
CA GLU A 807 -9.64 53.00 -40.64
C GLU A 807 -8.55 53.71 -39.80
N ASN A 808 -8.90 54.47 -38.75
CA ASN A 808 -7.96 55.28 -37.98
C ASN A 808 -8.02 55.15 -36.44
N ASP A 809 -8.98 54.46 -35.81
CA ASP A 809 -9.05 54.48 -34.32
C ASP A 809 -8.21 53.33 -33.72
N ARG A 810 -7.13 53.68 -33.01
CA ARG A 810 -6.23 52.70 -32.36
C ARG A 810 -6.77 52.30 -30.99
N ARG A 811 -6.36 51.11 -30.52
CA ARG A 811 -6.72 50.61 -29.19
C ARG A 811 -5.89 51.33 -28.13
N CYS A 812 -6.34 52.51 -27.71
CA CYS A 812 -5.61 53.39 -26.82
C CYS A 812 -6.31 53.54 -25.47
N PHE A 813 -5.52 53.66 -24.40
CA PHE A 813 -6.03 54.12 -23.12
C PHE A 813 -4.99 54.84 -22.27
N LEU A 814 -5.49 55.72 -21.40
CA LEU A 814 -4.74 56.40 -20.36
C LEU A 814 -5.21 55.92 -18.99
N SER A 815 -4.28 55.69 -18.07
CA SER A 815 -4.59 55.46 -16.65
C SER A 815 -3.62 56.22 -15.76
N GLN A 816 -4.10 56.71 -14.61
CA GLN A 816 -3.19 57.14 -13.56
C GLN A 816 -2.28 55.98 -13.16
N SER A 817 -1.00 56.28 -12.94
CA SER A 817 -0.01 55.34 -12.43
C SER A 817 -0.37 54.83 -11.02
N ARG A 818 0.08 53.60 -10.72
CA ARG A 818 -0.15 52.87 -9.47
C ARG A 818 -1.62 52.53 -9.17
N ARG A 819 -2.49 52.50 -10.19
CA ARG A 819 -3.89 52.05 -10.08
C ARG A 819 -4.12 50.78 -10.90
N ARG A 820 -3.99 49.62 -10.27
CA ARG A 820 -4.07 48.29 -10.90
C ARG A 820 -5.45 47.99 -11.50
N ALA A 821 -6.52 48.21 -10.76
CA ALA A 821 -7.86 47.94 -11.26
C ALA A 821 -8.30 49.00 -12.28
N THR A 822 -7.86 50.25 -12.14
CA THR A 822 -8.15 51.28 -13.14
C THR A 822 -7.46 50.94 -14.47
N PHE A 823 -6.17 50.60 -14.42
CA PHE A 823 -5.45 50.16 -15.62
C PHE A 823 -6.13 48.98 -16.32
N ALA A 824 -6.56 47.97 -15.55
CA ALA A 824 -7.29 46.81 -16.07
C ALA A 824 -8.69 47.18 -16.60
N HIS A 825 -9.40 48.13 -15.97
CA HIS A 825 -10.71 48.62 -16.40
C HIS A 825 -10.62 49.31 -17.77
N GLU A 826 -9.70 50.28 -17.91
CA GLU A 826 -9.54 51.01 -19.15
C GLU A 826 -9.07 50.09 -20.29
N MET A 827 -8.23 49.11 -20.00
CA MET A 827 -7.83 48.13 -21.00
C MET A 827 -9.02 47.30 -21.50
N ALA A 828 -10.07 47.08 -20.71
CA ALA A 828 -11.24 46.30 -21.14
C ALA A 828 -12.09 47.06 -22.15
N HIS A 829 -12.14 48.39 -22.05
CA HIS A 829 -12.81 49.23 -23.06
C HIS A 829 -12.16 49.09 -24.44
N THR A 830 -10.83 48.92 -24.50
CA THR A 830 -10.12 48.65 -25.77
C THR A 830 -10.48 47.30 -26.41
N LEU A 831 -11.15 46.42 -25.65
CA LEU A 831 -11.69 45.13 -26.10
C LEU A 831 -13.22 45.17 -26.26
N GLY A 832 -13.82 46.36 -26.32
CA GLY A 832 -15.25 46.54 -26.54
C GLY A 832 -16.13 46.20 -25.33
N VAL A 833 -15.57 46.17 -24.13
CA VAL A 833 -16.36 45.96 -22.91
C VAL A 833 -16.97 47.28 -22.45
N GLY A 834 -18.27 47.29 -22.19
CA GLY A 834 -18.98 48.45 -21.62
C GLY A 834 -18.82 48.56 -20.09
N HIS A 835 -19.50 49.53 -19.49
CA HIS A 835 -19.51 49.70 -18.04
C HIS A 835 -20.49 48.73 -17.37
N ALA A 836 -20.17 48.28 -16.16
CA ALA A 836 -21.13 47.58 -15.31
C ALA A 836 -22.01 48.60 -14.56
N PRO A 837 -23.29 48.29 -14.29
CA PRO A 837 -24.15 49.15 -13.49
C PRO A 837 -23.58 49.30 -12.07
N CYS A 838 -23.91 50.39 -11.37
CA CYS A 838 -23.66 50.50 -9.94
C CYS A 838 -24.94 50.45 -9.11
N ALA A 839 -24.86 49.86 -7.91
CA ALA A 839 -26.00 49.69 -7.02
C ALA A 839 -26.38 50.98 -6.26
N ASP A 840 -25.48 51.98 -6.19
CA ASP A 840 -25.73 53.21 -5.45
C ASP A 840 -26.67 54.15 -6.24
N PRO A 841 -27.90 54.43 -5.74
CA PRO A 841 -28.97 55.08 -6.51
C PRO A 841 -28.81 56.60 -6.70
N GLY A 842 -27.58 57.12 -6.80
CA GLY A 842 -27.34 58.56 -6.89
C GLY A 842 -26.08 58.98 -7.66
N THR A 843 -25.34 58.05 -8.27
CA THR A 843 -24.25 58.38 -9.18
C THR A 843 -24.79 58.45 -10.60
N ASP A 844 -24.47 59.52 -11.33
CA ASP A 844 -24.73 59.59 -12.76
C ASP A 844 -24.10 58.36 -13.40
N PHE A 845 -24.93 57.46 -13.96
CA PHE A 845 -24.43 56.28 -14.64
C PHE A 845 -23.58 56.74 -15.82
N PRO A 846 -22.38 56.17 -16.00
CA PRO A 846 -21.64 56.41 -17.22
C PRO A 846 -22.46 55.87 -18.40
N GLU A 847 -22.33 56.52 -19.55
CA GLU A 847 -22.86 56.00 -20.81
C GLU A 847 -22.25 54.61 -21.12
N GLY A 848 -22.94 53.82 -21.94
CA GLY A 848 -22.43 52.52 -22.40
C GLY A 848 -22.48 51.39 -21.37
N ILE A 849 -23.55 51.30 -20.58
CA ILE A 849 -23.78 50.15 -19.68
C ILE A 849 -23.88 48.86 -20.50
N ASP A 850 -23.06 47.87 -20.18
CA ASP A 850 -23.16 46.52 -20.73
C ASP A 850 -24.25 45.76 -19.95
N PRO A 851 -25.38 45.39 -20.59
CA PRO A 851 -26.48 44.71 -19.92
C PRO A 851 -26.11 43.30 -19.42
N ASN A 852 -24.98 42.74 -19.84
CA ASN A 852 -24.50 41.43 -19.40
C ASN A 852 -23.69 41.51 -18.10
N LEU A 853 -23.30 42.71 -17.66
CA LEU A 853 -22.53 42.91 -16.43
C LEU A 853 -23.45 43.29 -15.27
N GLY A 854 -23.14 42.73 -14.09
CA GLY A 854 -23.79 43.08 -12.82
C GLY A 854 -22.95 44.08 -11.99
N PRO A 855 -23.50 44.68 -10.92
CA PRO A 855 -22.77 45.66 -10.12
C PRO A 855 -21.66 45.09 -9.24
N ASN A 856 -21.57 43.77 -9.13
CA ASN A 856 -20.58 43.05 -8.34
C ASN A 856 -20.24 41.73 -9.02
N ILE A 857 -19.24 41.02 -8.49
CA ILE A 857 -18.79 39.72 -9.04
C ILE A 857 -19.83 38.59 -8.91
N GLY A 858 -20.94 38.80 -8.18
CA GLY A 858 -22.02 37.85 -7.98
C GLY A 858 -22.11 37.28 -6.56
N ALA A 859 -23.30 36.83 -6.18
CA ALA A 859 -23.53 36.12 -4.93
C ALA A 859 -22.90 34.72 -4.99
N GLY A 860 -22.16 34.33 -3.94
CA GLY A 860 -21.47 33.03 -3.90
C GLY A 860 -20.30 32.91 -4.89
N VAL A 861 -19.84 34.01 -5.46
CA VAL A 861 -18.62 34.05 -6.29
C VAL A 861 -17.45 34.52 -5.43
N VAL A 862 -16.29 33.92 -5.62
CA VAL A 862 -15.06 34.32 -4.92
C VAL A 862 -13.98 34.62 -5.94
N GLY A 863 -13.36 35.80 -5.81
CA GLY A 863 -12.16 36.15 -6.55
C GLY A 863 -10.90 35.61 -5.87
N TRP A 864 -9.86 35.40 -6.65
CA TRP A 864 -8.55 35.02 -6.18
C TRP A 864 -7.47 35.74 -6.98
N ARG A 865 -6.63 36.51 -6.29
CA ARG A 865 -5.53 37.26 -6.87
C ARG A 865 -4.27 36.42 -6.88
N THR A 866 -3.81 36.08 -8.07
CA THR A 866 -2.63 35.23 -8.29
C THR A 866 -1.34 35.83 -7.72
N SER A 867 -1.18 37.15 -7.77
CA SER A 867 0.06 37.82 -7.36
C SER A 867 0.38 37.75 -5.87
N ASP A 868 -0.62 37.64 -4.99
CA ASP A 868 -0.42 37.62 -3.53
C ASP A 868 -1.32 36.62 -2.78
N GLY A 869 -2.15 35.87 -3.51
CA GLY A 869 -3.05 34.87 -2.95
C GLY A 869 -4.30 35.43 -2.29
N ALA A 870 -4.55 36.74 -2.37
CA ALA A 870 -5.69 37.37 -1.72
C ALA A 870 -7.03 36.87 -2.29
N LEU A 871 -8.00 36.61 -1.41
CA LEU A 871 -9.37 36.28 -1.80
C LEU A 871 -10.22 37.54 -1.86
N MET A 872 -11.09 37.61 -2.86
CA MET A 872 -12.13 38.65 -2.97
C MET A 872 -13.47 38.01 -2.57
N PRO A 873 -14.08 38.42 -1.45
CA PRO A 873 -15.32 37.82 -0.96
C PRO A 873 -16.48 38.05 -1.96
N PRO A 874 -17.59 37.32 -1.80
CA PRO A 874 -18.80 37.59 -2.57
C PRO A 874 -19.23 39.04 -2.49
N MET A 875 -19.93 39.53 -3.53
CA MET A 875 -20.43 40.91 -3.64
C MET A 875 -19.33 41.99 -3.76
N TRP A 876 -18.08 41.60 -4.02
CA TRP A 876 -17.03 42.55 -4.37
C TRP A 876 -17.38 43.35 -5.63
N ALA A 877 -17.01 44.63 -5.68
CA ALA A 877 -17.35 45.51 -6.80
C ALA A 877 -16.77 44.99 -8.12
N GLU A 878 -17.59 45.07 -9.17
CA GLU A 878 -17.24 44.60 -10.51
C GLU A 878 -16.14 45.48 -11.13
N LEU A 879 -15.20 44.90 -11.88
CA LEU A 879 -14.06 45.59 -12.49
C LEU A 879 -14.48 46.79 -13.35
N MET A 880 -15.51 46.63 -14.16
CA MET A 880 -16.14 47.61 -15.05
C MET A 880 -17.17 48.49 -14.35
N SER A 881 -17.39 48.34 -13.03
CA SER A 881 -18.26 49.24 -12.27
C SER A 881 -17.49 50.46 -11.77
N TYR A 882 -18.18 51.59 -11.59
CA TYR A 882 -17.70 52.72 -10.79
C TYR A 882 -18.15 52.64 -9.33
N CYS A 883 -18.64 51.49 -8.88
CA CYS A 883 -18.97 51.32 -7.47
C CYS A 883 -17.71 51.46 -6.63
N THR A 884 -17.81 52.26 -5.57
CA THR A 884 -16.77 52.26 -4.55
C THR A 884 -16.85 50.92 -3.81
N PRO A 885 -15.78 50.12 -3.76
CA PRO A 885 -15.81 48.90 -2.96
C PRO A 885 -16.05 49.24 -1.48
N ALA A 886 -16.53 48.28 -0.70
CA ALA A 886 -16.87 48.50 0.72
C ALA A 886 -15.70 49.03 1.58
N ASN A 887 -14.46 48.84 1.13
CA ASN A 887 -13.26 49.35 1.79
C ASN A 887 -12.88 50.80 1.38
N GLY A 888 -13.65 51.43 0.49
CA GLY A 888 -13.43 52.80 0.03
C GLY A 888 -12.36 52.96 -1.07
N ILE A 889 -11.73 51.88 -1.54
CA ILE A 889 -10.59 51.94 -2.45
C ILE A 889 -11.02 51.49 -3.85
N TYR A 890 -11.19 52.44 -4.78
CA TYR A 890 -11.55 52.16 -6.19
C TYR A 890 -10.60 51.21 -6.94
N ASP A 891 -9.39 50.99 -6.40
CA ASP A 891 -8.41 50.08 -6.98
C ASP A 891 -8.61 48.60 -6.59
N ASP A 892 -9.62 48.33 -5.77
CA ASP A 892 -10.03 47.00 -5.36
C ASP A 892 -11.29 46.56 -6.10
N ARG A 893 -11.39 46.76 -7.42
CA ARG A 893 -12.46 46.14 -8.23
C ARG A 893 -11.98 44.83 -8.86
N TRP A 894 -12.89 43.90 -9.12
CA TRP A 894 -12.57 42.54 -9.55
C TRP A 894 -13.49 42.04 -10.67
N PRO A 895 -13.01 41.23 -11.64
CA PRO A 895 -13.85 40.74 -12.72
C PRO A 895 -14.98 39.84 -12.20
N SER A 896 -16.19 40.06 -12.72
CA SER A 896 -17.27 39.10 -12.63
C SER A 896 -17.03 37.88 -13.54
N ILE A 897 -17.80 36.81 -13.34
CA ILE A 897 -17.81 35.66 -14.25
C ILE A 897 -18.27 36.08 -15.66
N ALA A 898 -19.25 36.99 -15.74
CA ALA A 898 -19.72 37.52 -17.00
C ALA A 898 -18.60 38.26 -17.75
N LEU A 899 -17.88 39.15 -17.07
CA LEU A 899 -16.73 39.83 -17.66
C LEU A 899 -15.65 38.84 -18.08
N TRP A 900 -15.38 37.82 -17.26
CA TRP A 900 -14.39 36.79 -17.59
C TRP A 900 -14.70 36.09 -18.91
N HIS A 901 -15.96 35.72 -19.14
CA HIS A 901 -16.39 35.11 -20.40
C HIS A 901 -16.34 36.10 -21.58
N ILE A 902 -16.79 37.34 -21.40
CA ILE A 902 -16.68 38.38 -22.43
C ILE A 902 -15.22 38.56 -22.85
N LEU A 903 -14.29 38.64 -21.89
CA LEU A 903 -12.87 38.77 -22.19
C LEU A 903 -12.31 37.55 -22.92
N ILE A 904 -12.71 36.32 -22.57
CA ILE A 904 -12.32 35.12 -23.33
C ILE A 904 -12.79 35.22 -24.79
N ASP A 905 -14.04 35.64 -24.99
CA ASP A 905 -14.62 35.76 -26.33
C ASP A 905 -13.95 36.86 -27.16
N GLN A 906 -13.52 37.97 -26.54
CA GLN A 906 -12.81 39.06 -27.22
C GLN A 906 -11.33 38.75 -27.51
N LEU A 907 -10.73 37.82 -26.76
CA LEU A 907 -9.34 37.40 -26.97
C LEU A 907 -9.21 36.36 -28.08
N ASN A 908 -10.24 35.54 -28.29
CA ASN A 908 -10.27 34.51 -29.33
C ASN A 908 -10.69 35.09 -30.68
#